data_AF-A0A7G9P0B2-F1
#
_entry.id   AF-A0A7G9P0B2-F1
#
_cell.length_a   1.000
_cell.length_b   1.000
_cell.length_c   1.000
_cell.angle_alpha   90.00
_cell.angle_beta   90.00
_cell.angle_gamma   90.00
#
_symmetry.space_group_name_H-M   'P 1'
#
loop_
_entity.id
_entity.type
_entity.pdbx_description
1 polymer ?
#
loop_
_entity_poly.entity_id
_entity_poly.type
_entity_poly.pdbx_seq_one_letter_code
_entity_poly.pdbx_strand_id
1 'polypeptide(L)'
;MRQRSICRIGWTLSATLLAVATIGHAEESRFATTDSSNQYVHYIDLYDATHTKISPSADGSPPYSPKGTCGKCHDYEAMSHGWHFNAAAKLVDPGRPGEPWIWADERTSTQIPMSYRDWPKVFSPDSLGMTHHDFTKHFGHHLPGGGVGEMAETEDEKAKAAWEKSGALEIDCMLCHSGNRRYNFETWAEHVEKGDFAAASTAALNMGKISGSGTSAKVVYNPNLFESDGKVYFDVIRKPMDNTCYYCHSMRPVGEGIKSDWNHDEDVHVRAGFKCSDCHRNGVDHHTVRGFYGEKNADDQDVVTLSCRGCHYDTEKDGEVVLGGRLGAPDPIHEDFPAIHFEKMSCTSCHSGPRVDPENGAVQTAMAHLLGLPEHGRPLETLPRIVQPVFERDENGVIFPYRVMWPAFWGYAKGDEIRPIDPETAYKELRSSLRVRKNLREELMDPRISTTDKAKLLGEDRSRVKDEELTAEEQAKLDALKFEKATEDWDEKLVKALNKLAGDAGEGEKAVYIAAGKKHELSEDGKSIKVSDIADNSYRWPLGHNVRSARQALGATGCIECHTTDSNFFYGEVKAAAPLELVQTDAIEMHELMGEGTEDYIKITNGVFKFFIIGTVVALLLHMAGDFLSNQVLKRKGDDED
;
A
#
# COMPACT_ATOMS: atom_id res chain seq x y z
N MET A 1 -56.39 -32.48 45.48
CA MET A 1 -56.73 -33.28 46.68
C MET A 1 -55.66 -34.34 46.89
N ARG A 2 -55.06 -34.39 48.10
CA ARG A 2 -54.32 -35.50 48.73
C ARG A 2 -53.17 -36.13 47.91
N GLN A 3 -51.90 -35.80 48.13
CA GLN A 3 -51.05 -36.09 49.31
C GLN A 3 -50.98 -37.60 49.64
N ARG A 4 -49.81 -38.21 49.40
CA ARG A 4 -49.26 -39.33 50.19
C ARG A 4 -47.75 -39.49 49.95
N SER A 5 -47.01 -39.32 51.03
CA SER A 5 -45.57 -39.52 51.18
C SER A 5 -45.25 -40.98 51.52
N ILE A 6 -44.17 -41.56 50.96
CA ILE A 6 -43.36 -42.68 51.51
C ILE A 6 -41.94 -42.50 50.94
N CYS A 7 -40.97 -41.96 51.70
CA CYS A 7 -39.92 -42.65 52.47
C CYS A 7 -38.76 -43.31 51.68
N ARG A 8 -37.62 -42.59 51.69
CA ARG A 8 -36.20 -43.00 51.89
C ARG A 8 -35.67 -44.30 51.25
N ILE A 9 -34.65 -44.12 50.40
CA ILE A 9 -33.27 -44.69 50.39
C ILE A 9 -32.52 -43.77 49.38
N GLY A 10 -31.46 -43.03 49.66
CA GLY A 10 -30.31 -43.31 50.49
C GLY A 10 -29.08 -43.56 49.61
N TRP A 11 -28.71 -42.61 48.73
CA TRP A 11 -27.41 -42.60 48.04
C TRP A 11 -26.81 -41.20 48.11
N THR A 12 -25.87 -41.04 49.03
CA THR A 12 -24.91 -39.94 49.10
C THR A 12 -23.90 -40.10 47.96
N LEU A 13 -24.06 -39.34 46.89
CA LEU A 13 -22.93 -38.98 46.02
C LEU A 13 -22.51 -37.56 46.41
N SER A 14 -21.46 -37.48 47.23
CA SER A 14 -20.68 -36.26 47.37
C SER A 14 -20.06 -35.96 46.00
N ALA A 15 -20.66 -35.02 45.27
CA ALA A 15 -20.01 -34.36 44.16
C ALA A 15 -18.97 -33.40 44.75
N THR A 16 -17.74 -33.88 44.87
CA THR A 16 -16.58 -33.02 45.08
C THR A 16 -16.41 -32.21 43.81
N LEU A 17 -16.93 -30.97 43.79
CA LEU A 17 -16.52 -29.96 42.82
C LEU A 17 -15.02 -29.71 43.06
N LEU A 18 -14.16 -30.41 42.31
CA LEU A 18 -12.82 -29.90 42.04
C LEU A 18 -13.03 -28.73 41.07
N ALA A 19 -13.06 -27.52 41.60
CA ALA A 19 -12.75 -26.33 40.83
C ALA A 19 -11.32 -26.52 40.31
N VAL A 20 -11.17 -27.03 39.09
CA VAL A 20 -9.92 -26.90 38.34
C VAL A 20 -9.86 -25.43 37.98
N ALA A 21 -9.27 -24.64 38.87
CA ALA A 21 -8.71 -23.35 38.48
C ALA A 21 -7.64 -23.68 37.44
N THR A 22 -7.96 -23.49 36.17
CA THR A 22 -6.96 -23.39 35.11
C THR A 22 -6.18 -22.12 35.39
N ILE A 23 -5.20 -22.23 36.29
CA ILE A 23 -4.08 -21.30 36.34
C ILE A 23 -3.38 -21.54 35.00
N GLY A 24 -3.68 -20.68 34.02
CA GLY A 24 -2.90 -20.59 32.79
C GLY A 24 -1.46 -20.34 33.21
N HIS A 25 -0.66 -21.40 33.21
CA HIS A 25 0.77 -21.25 33.26
C HIS A 25 1.13 -20.67 31.90
N ALA A 26 1.50 -19.39 31.88
CA ALA A 26 2.36 -18.90 30.82
C ALA A 26 3.57 -19.82 30.82
N GLU A 27 3.79 -20.54 29.72
CA GLU A 27 4.97 -21.35 29.54
C GLU A 27 6.18 -20.43 29.77
N GLU A 28 7.00 -20.70 30.79
CA GLU A 28 8.15 -19.86 31.09
C GLU A 28 9.05 -19.85 29.86
N SER A 29 9.18 -18.68 29.23
CA SER A 29 10.02 -18.50 28.06
C SER A 29 11.45 -18.96 28.39
N ARG A 30 12.06 -19.76 27.51
CA ARG A 30 13.48 -20.14 27.65
C ARG A 30 14.44 -18.96 27.47
N PHE A 31 13.93 -17.80 27.06
CA PHE A 31 14.70 -16.59 26.81
C PHE A 31 14.73 -15.70 28.05
N ALA A 32 15.90 -15.14 28.35
CA ALA A 32 16.08 -14.28 29.50
C ALA A 32 15.38 -12.92 29.30
N THR A 33 14.71 -12.44 30.33
CA THR A 33 14.16 -11.08 30.39
C THR A 33 14.88 -10.27 31.46
N THR A 34 14.92 -8.94 31.29
CA THR A 34 15.42 -8.02 32.33
C THR A 34 14.31 -7.45 33.20
N ASP A 35 13.06 -7.61 32.74
CA ASP A 35 11.84 -6.99 33.29
C ASP A 35 11.98 -5.49 33.62
N SER A 36 12.90 -4.82 32.92
CA SER A 36 13.24 -3.43 33.13
C SER A 36 12.62 -2.54 32.05
N SER A 37 12.20 -1.34 32.46
CA SER A 37 11.86 -0.29 31.50
C SER A 37 13.10 0.36 30.88
N ASN A 38 14.29 0.13 31.44
CA ASN A 38 15.55 0.55 30.83
C ASN A 38 15.95 -0.40 29.70
N GLN A 39 16.60 0.14 28.67
CA GLN A 39 17.11 -0.67 27.56
C GLN A 39 18.24 -1.59 28.03
N TYR A 40 18.19 -2.85 27.59
CA TYR A 40 19.26 -3.80 27.85
C TYR A 40 20.47 -3.49 26.96
N VAL A 41 21.66 -3.55 27.55
CA VAL A 41 22.92 -3.30 26.85
C VAL A 41 23.34 -4.59 26.13
N HIS A 42 23.27 -4.58 24.79
CA HIS A 42 23.66 -5.74 23.99
C HIS A 42 25.17 -5.72 23.75
N TYR A 43 25.91 -6.35 24.67
CA TYR A 43 27.33 -6.60 24.55
C TYR A 43 27.57 -8.10 24.37
N ILE A 44 27.69 -8.55 23.13
CA ILE A 44 27.50 -9.96 22.77
C ILE A 44 28.57 -10.48 21.80
N ASP A 45 28.71 -11.80 21.76
CA ASP A 45 29.50 -12.50 20.74
C ASP A 45 28.72 -12.56 19.41
N LEU A 46 29.45 -12.53 18.29
CA LEU A 46 28.87 -12.74 16.96
C LEU A 46 28.92 -14.21 16.53
N TYR A 47 27.92 -14.62 15.76
CA TYR A 47 27.80 -15.95 15.19
C TYR A 47 27.47 -15.89 13.70
N ASP A 48 27.95 -16.88 12.97
CA ASP A 48 27.63 -17.08 11.55
C ASP A 48 26.37 -17.94 11.35
N ALA A 49 26.00 -18.16 10.09
CA ALA A 49 24.82 -18.94 9.70
C ALA A 49 24.91 -20.44 10.08
N THR A 50 26.10 -20.93 10.46
CA THR A 50 26.30 -22.29 10.99
C THR A 50 26.21 -22.32 12.52
N HIS A 51 25.84 -21.20 13.15
CA HIS A 51 25.84 -20.98 14.59
C HIS A 51 27.22 -21.09 15.26
N THR A 52 28.29 -20.90 14.47
CA THR A 52 29.67 -20.91 14.96
C THR A 52 30.09 -19.49 15.37
N LYS A 53 30.80 -19.38 16.51
CA LYS A 53 31.28 -18.08 17.00
C LYS A 53 32.30 -17.49 16.02
N ILE A 54 32.07 -16.25 15.61
CA ILE A 54 32.99 -15.50 14.75
C ILE A 54 34.17 -14.99 15.58
N SER A 55 35.38 -15.18 15.06
CA SER A 55 36.59 -14.56 15.59
C SER A 55 36.92 -13.32 14.76
N PRO A 56 36.55 -12.10 15.19
CA PRO A 56 36.66 -10.90 14.35
C PRO A 56 38.10 -10.54 13.94
N SER A 57 39.09 -11.04 14.67
CA SER A 57 40.52 -10.88 14.36
C SER A 57 41.07 -11.91 13.37
N ALA A 58 40.30 -12.94 13.02
CA ALA A 58 40.74 -13.98 12.09
C ALA A 58 40.53 -13.53 10.63
N ASP A 59 41.55 -13.74 9.81
CA ASP A 59 41.51 -13.43 8.37
C ASP A 59 40.45 -14.28 7.66
N GLY A 60 39.49 -13.60 7.04
CA GLY A 60 38.48 -14.24 6.20
C GLY A 60 37.38 -14.97 6.98
N SER A 61 36.95 -14.38 8.10
CA SER A 61 35.80 -14.85 8.87
C SER A 61 34.50 -14.81 8.06
N PRO A 62 33.51 -15.68 8.32
CA PRO A 62 32.22 -15.64 7.65
C PRO A 62 31.41 -14.39 8.02
N PRO A 63 30.39 -14.04 7.21
CA PRO A 63 29.42 -13.02 7.55
C PRO A 63 28.67 -13.32 8.85
N TYR A 64 28.28 -12.25 9.53
CA TYR A 64 27.38 -12.27 10.67
C TYR A 64 25.98 -12.72 10.23
N SER A 65 25.39 -13.62 11.03
CA SER A 65 24.01 -14.09 10.88
C SER A 65 23.14 -13.51 12.00
N PRO A 66 22.11 -12.71 11.68
CA PRO A 66 21.08 -12.31 12.64
C PRO A 66 20.44 -13.49 13.37
N LYS A 67 20.11 -14.57 12.65
CA LYS A 67 19.51 -15.77 13.24
C LYS A 67 20.47 -16.49 14.17
N GLY A 68 21.73 -16.65 13.75
CA GLY A 68 22.79 -17.27 14.52
C GLY A 68 23.17 -16.50 15.78
N THR A 69 23.07 -15.17 15.75
CA THR A 69 23.47 -14.29 16.85
C THR A 69 22.31 -13.87 17.73
N CYS A 70 21.31 -13.16 17.19
CA CYS A 70 20.15 -12.68 17.96
C CYS A 70 19.23 -13.84 18.36
N GLY A 71 19.07 -14.86 17.51
CA GLY A 71 18.23 -16.04 17.79
C GLY A 71 18.70 -16.91 18.96
N LYS A 72 19.89 -16.65 19.52
CA LYS A 72 20.33 -17.26 20.78
C LYS A 72 19.63 -16.69 22.01
N CYS A 73 19.22 -15.43 21.94
CA CYS A 73 18.60 -14.70 23.05
C CYS A 73 17.14 -14.31 22.78
N HIS A 74 16.68 -14.40 21.52
CA HIS A 74 15.33 -14.06 21.09
C HIS A 74 14.67 -15.19 20.31
N ASP A 75 13.35 -15.27 20.41
CA ASP A 75 12.55 -16.28 19.73
C ASP A 75 12.41 -16.00 18.23
N TYR A 76 13.42 -16.36 17.46
CA TYR A 76 13.44 -16.15 16.01
C TYR A 76 12.28 -16.86 15.30
N GLU A 77 11.89 -18.03 15.79
CA GLU A 77 10.77 -18.78 15.22
C GLU A 77 9.47 -18.03 15.45
N ALA A 78 9.16 -17.57 16.67
CA ALA A 78 7.98 -16.74 16.92
C ALA A 78 7.99 -15.46 16.06
N MET A 79 9.14 -14.76 15.96
CA MET A 79 9.27 -13.56 15.14
C MET A 79 8.95 -13.80 13.66
N SER A 80 9.39 -14.93 13.10
CA SER A 80 9.21 -15.28 11.68
C SER A 80 7.76 -15.50 11.24
N HIS A 81 6.82 -15.59 12.18
CA HIS A 81 5.39 -15.69 11.91
C HIS A 81 4.67 -14.33 11.85
N GLY A 82 5.39 -13.22 12.07
CA GLY A 82 4.86 -11.86 11.98
C GLY A 82 4.44 -11.42 10.57
N TRP A 83 3.66 -10.34 10.47
CA TRP A 83 3.06 -9.87 9.20
C TRP A 83 4.07 -9.52 8.10
N HIS A 84 5.28 -9.10 8.46
CA HIS A 84 6.35 -8.80 7.51
C HIS A 84 7.08 -10.03 6.96
N PHE A 85 6.86 -11.21 7.56
CA PHE A 85 7.64 -12.41 7.27
C PHE A 85 6.75 -13.57 6.76
N ASN A 86 5.46 -13.55 7.08
CA ASN A 86 4.58 -14.71 6.85
C ASN A 86 3.82 -14.68 5.51
N ALA A 87 4.10 -13.75 4.60
CA ALA A 87 3.29 -13.55 3.39
C ALA A 87 3.19 -14.79 2.49
N ALA A 88 4.25 -15.62 2.43
CA ALA A 88 4.27 -16.87 1.66
C ALA A 88 3.90 -18.12 2.48
N ALA A 89 3.48 -17.96 3.73
CA ALA A 89 3.04 -19.07 4.56
C ALA A 89 1.62 -19.51 4.15
N LYS A 90 1.46 -20.79 3.80
CA LYS A 90 0.22 -21.33 3.20
C LYS A 90 -0.99 -21.41 4.13
N LEU A 91 -0.80 -21.36 5.44
CA LEU A 91 -1.85 -21.56 6.45
C LEU A 91 -2.21 -20.29 7.23
N VAL A 92 -1.74 -19.13 6.76
CA VAL A 92 -2.03 -17.84 7.40
C VAL A 92 -3.17 -17.16 6.64
N ASP A 93 -4.18 -16.68 7.37
CA ASP A 93 -5.24 -15.84 6.79
C ASP A 93 -4.61 -14.64 6.05
N PRO A 94 -4.91 -14.42 4.75
CA PRO A 94 -4.38 -13.28 4.01
C PRO A 94 -4.76 -11.94 4.64
N GLY A 95 -5.84 -11.89 5.43
CA GLY A 95 -6.36 -10.68 6.06
C GLY A 95 -6.74 -9.59 5.04
N ARG A 96 -6.96 -8.37 5.54
CA ARG A 96 -7.32 -7.22 4.70
C ARG A 96 -6.27 -6.97 3.59
N PRO A 97 -6.70 -6.71 2.34
CA PRO A 97 -5.81 -6.31 1.25
C PRO A 97 -4.93 -5.10 1.60
N GLY A 98 -3.64 -5.24 1.30
CA GLY A 98 -2.62 -4.19 1.48
C GLY A 98 -1.99 -3.80 0.15
N GLU A 99 -0.92 -3.01 0.22
CA GLU A 99 -0.12 -2.68 -0.97
C GLU A 99 0.50 -3.96 -1.56
N PRO A 100 0.35 -4.23 -2.86
CA PRO A 100 0.91 -5.41 -3.49
C PRO A 100 2.39 -5.16 -3.85
N TRP A 101 3.12 -6.23 -4.14
CA TRP A 101 4.36 -6.09 -4.89
C TRP A 101 4.02 -5.83 -6.35
N ILE A 102 4.75 -4.96 -7.05
CA ILE A 102 4.40 -4.60 -8.43
C ILE A 102 5.57 -4.91 -9.35
N TRP A 103 5.40 -5.88 -10.24
CA TRP A 103 6.40 -6.17 -11.26
C TRP A 103 6.21 -5.21 -12.44
N ALA A 104 7.03 -4.18 -12.47
CA ALA A 104 7.02 -3.17 -13.53
C ALA A 104 8.16 -3.37 -14.54
N ASP A 105 7.89 -3.10 -15.81
CA ASP A 105 8.89 -3.10 -16.87
C ASP A 105 8.58 -2.05 -17.93
N GLU A 106 9.41 -1.00 -17.98
CA GLU A 106 9.27 0.10 -18.94
C GLU A 106 9.48 -0.35 -20.39
N ARG A 107 10.24 -1.43 -20.63
CA ARG A 107 10.50 -1.93 -21.99
C ARG A 107 9.25 -2.49 -22.65
N THR A 108 8.31 -3.00 -21.87
CA THR A 108 7.09 -3.64 -22.36
C THR A 108 5.82 -2.92 -21.90
N SER A 109 5.97 -1.81 -21.19
CA SER A 109 4.87 -1.07 -20.54
C SER A 109 4.04 -1.98 -19.61
N THR A 110 4.73 -2.83 -18.86
CA THR A 110 4.11 -3.80 -17.94
C THR A 110 4.09 -3.24 -16.52
N GLN A 111 2.99 -3.44 -15.79
CA GLN A 111 2.85 -3.27 -14.35
C GLN A 111 1.86 -4.33 -13.83
N ILE A 112 2.36 -5.33 -13.10
CA ILE A 112 1.57 -6.47 -12.62
C ILE A 112 1.52 -6.44 -11.08
N PRO A 113 0.34 -6.28 -10.45
CA PRO A 113 0.22 -6.41 -9.00
C PRO A 113 0.31 -7.88 -8.59
N MET A 114 1.14 -8.15 -7.59
CA MET A 114 1.46 -9.49 -7.10
C MET A 114 1.35 -9.58 -5.59
N SER A 115 0.97 -10.76 -5.10
CA SER A 115 1.02 -11.09 -3.69
C SER A 115 1.12 -12.59 -3.49
N TYR A 116 1.83 -13.02 -2.45
CA TYR A 116 1.72 -14.38 -1.95
C TYR A 116 0.45 -14.59 -1.11
N ARG A 117 -0.17 -13.50 -0.64
CA ARG A 117 -1.48 -13.56 0.01
C ARG A 117 -2.55 -13.72 -1.05
N ASP A 118 -3.51 -14.60 -0.78
CA ASP A 118 -4.66 -14.86 -1.65
C ASP A 118 -5.66 -13.70 -1.59
N TRP A 119 -5.23 -12.54 -2.06
CA TRP A 119 -6.08 -11.36 -2.25
C TRP A 119 -6.73 -11.40 -3.64
N PRO A 120 -7.92 -10.82 -3.81
CA PRO A 120 -8.54 -10.73 -5.12
C PRO A 120 -7.71 -9.84 -6.05
N LYS A 121 -7.64 -10.22 -7.33
CA LYS A 121 -7.07 -9.42 -8.44
C LYS A 121 -5.58 -9.10 -8.35
N VAL A 122 -4.83 -9.91 -7.61
CA VAL A 122 -3.37 -9.98 -7.70
C VAL A 122 -2.97 -11.30 -8.32
N PHE A 123 -1.77 -11.35 -8.88
CA PHE A 123 -1.17 -12.58 -9.35
C PHE A 123 -0.24 -13.14 -8.28
N SER A 124 -0.24 -14.47 -8.09
CA SER A 124 0.82 -15.08 -7.27
C SER A 124 2.14 -15.00 -8.03
N PRO A 125 3.27 -14.67 -7.37
CA PRO A 125 4.58 -14.70 -8.04
C PRO A 125 4.87 -16.04 -8.72
N ASP A 126 4.49 -17.16 -8.07
CA ASP A 126 4.66 -18.51 -8.61
C ASP A 126 3.92 -18.71 -9.95
N SER A 127 2.70 -18.16 -10.09
CA SER A 127 1.92 -18.23 -11.33
C SER A 127 2.55 -17.44 -12.49
N LEU A 128 3.47 -16.52 -12.19
CA LEU A 128 4.25 -15.75 -13.15
C LEU A 128 5.64 -16.36 -13.38
N GLY A 129 5.91 -17.55 -12.84
CA GLY A 129 7.20 -18.22 -12.96
C GLY A 129 8.33 -17.59 -12.13
N MET A 130 8.00 -16.69 -11.20
CA MET A 130 8.98 -16.08 -10.31
C MET A 130 9.24 -17.02 -9.13
N THR A 131 10.48 -17.51 -9.00
CA THR A 131 10.87 -18.32 -7.84
C THR A 131 11.00 -17.44 -6.59
N HIS A 132 10.97 -18.03 -5.40
CA HIS A 132 11.26 -17.30 -4.15
C HIS A 132 12.63 -16.59 -4.17
N HIS A 133 13.63 -17.18 -4.86
CA HIS A 133 14.95 -16.55 -5.02
C HIS A 133 14.85 -15.30 -5.89
N ASP A 134 14.19 -15.40 -7.05
CA ASP A 134 13.99 -14.28 -7.97
C ASP A 134 13.19 -13.16 -7.30
N PHE A 135 12.13 -13.51 -6.57
CA PHE A 135 11.33 -12.56 -5.80
C PHE A 135 12.19 -11.83 -4.76
N THR A 136 12.96 -12.58 -3.97
CA THR A 136 13.85 -12.01 -2.93
C THR A 136 14.88 -11.08 -3.56
N LYS A 137 15.46 -11.47 -4.70
CA LYS A 137 16.44 -10.64 -5.42
C LYS A 137 15.82 -9.37 -5.99
N HIS A 138 14.59 -9.45 -6.48
CA HIS A 138 13.91 -8.33 -7.14
C HIS A 138 13.30 -7.34 -6.15
N PHE A 139 12.67 -7.82 -5.07
CA PHE A 139 11.93 -6.96 -4.12
C PHE A 139 12.56 -6.86 -2.73
N GLY A 140 13.57 -7.69 -2.42
CA GLY A 140 14.13 -7.78 -1.07
C GLY A 140 14.83 -6.52 -0.58
N HIS A 141 15.12 -5.57 -1.48
CA HIS A 141 15.61 -4.25 -1.09
C HIS A 141 14.62 -3.50 -0.16
N HIS A 142 13.31 -3.80 -0.21
CA HIS A 142 12.27 -3.30 0.74
C HIS A 142 11.66 -4.42 1.61
N LEU A 143 12.34 -5.56 1.75
CA LEU A 143 12.00 -6.58 2.74
C LEU A 143 12.94 -6.50 3.95
N PRO A 144 12.46 -6.78 5.17
CA PRO A 144 13.31 -6.91 6.36
C PRO A 144 14.08 -8.24 6.43
N GLY A 145 14.15 -8.99 5.32
CA GLY A 145 14.56 -10.40 5.30
C GLY A 145 13.49 -11.32 5.87
N GLY A 146 13.83 -12.59 6.09
CA GLY A 146 12.90 -13.63 6.52
C GLY A 146 11.87 -14.00 5.46
N GLY A 147 10.91 -14.84 5.85
CA GLY A 147 9.82 -15.24 4.96
C GLY A 147 10.35 -15.85 3.66
N VAL A 148 9.94 -15.26 2.53
CA VAL A 148 10.39 -15.65 1.18
C VAL A 148 11.92 -15.68 1.07
N GLY A 149 12.62 -14.79 1.79
CA GLY A 149 14.08 -14.71 1.85
C GLY A 149 14.79 -15.90 2.51
N GLU A 150 14.06 -16.75 3.22
CA GLU A 150 14.57 -17.98 3.85
C GLU A 150 13.95 -19.26 3.27
N MET A 151 13.04 -19.16 2.29
CA MET A 151 12.36 -20.31 1.67
C MET A 151 13.19 -20.94 0.55
N ALA A 152 14.36 -21.47 0.91
CA ALA A 152 15.32 -22.07 0.00
C ALA A 152 14.94 -23.47 -0.52
N GLU A 153 13.96 -24.14 0.11
CA GLU A 153 13.48 -25.45 -0.31
C GLU A 153 12.70 -25.36 -1.63
N THR A 154 13.23 -25.99 -2.69
CA THR A 154 12.63 -25.98 -4.02
C THR A 154 13.08 -27.20 -4.82
N GLU A 155 12.22 -27.69 -5.72
CA GLU A 155 12.54 -28.73 -6.71
C GLU A 155 13.22 -28.15 -7.97
N ASP A 156 13.23 -26.83 -8.15
CA ASP A 156 13.92 -26.18 -9.25
C ASP A 156 15.44 -26.15 -8.99
N GLU A 157 16.20 -26.91 -9.76
CA GLU A 157 17.67 -27.02 -9.63
C GLU A 157 18.41 -25.69 -9.85
N LYS A 158 17.89 -24.78 -10.69
CA LYS A 158 18.51 -23.46 -10.89
C LYS A 158 18.29 -22.58 -9.66
N ALA A 159 17.08 -22.56 -9.13
CA ALA A 159 16.76 -21.82 -7.92
C ALA A 159 17.54 -22.38 -6.72
N LYS A 160 17.65 -23.71 -6.61
CA LYS A 160 18.48 -24.37 -5.60
C LYS A 160 19.95 -23.93 -5.68
N ALA A 161 20.55 -23.97 -6.88
CA ALA A 161 21.93 -23.50 -7.07
C ALA A 161 22.08 -21.99 -6.76
N ALA A 162 21.05 -21.18 -7.03
CA ALA A 162 21.03 -19.77 -6.69
C ALA A 162 21.02 -19.55 -5.17
N TRP A 163 20.22 -20.31 -4.42
CA TRP A 163 20.21 -20.30 -2.95
C TRP A 163 21.53 -20.80 -2.35
N GLU A 164 22.10 -21.89 -2.86
CA GLU A 164 23.39 -22.42 -2.40
C GLU A 164 24.52 -21.38 -2.53
N LYS A 165 24.47 -20.56 -3.59
CA LYS A 165 25.43 -19.48 -3.82
C LYS A 165 25.16 -18.25 -2.95
N SER A 166 23.92 -17.79 -2.91
CA SER A 166 23.52 -16.52 -2.26
C SER A 166 23.43 -16.61 -0.74
N GLY A 167 23.08 -17.79 -0.22
CA GLY A 167 22.65 -17.99 1.16
C GLY A 167 21.26 -17.41 1.43
N ALA A 168 20.80 -17.48 2.68
CA ALA A 168 19.48 -16.95 3.05
C ALA A 168 19.53 -15.44 3.33
N LEU A 169 18.44 -14.74 3.02
CA LEU A 169 18.20 -13.37 3.48
C LEU A 169 17.44 -13.45 4.81
N GLU A 170 18.16 -13.65 5.91
CA GLU A 170 17.59 -13.78 7.26
C GLU A 170 16.90 -12.48 7.72
N ILE A 171 15.99 -12.59 8.69
CA ILE A 171 15.37 -11.44 9.37
C ILE A 171 16.47 -10.58 9.98
N ASP A 172 16.65 -9.37 9.44
CA ASP A 172 17.64 -8.44 9.96
C ASP A 172 17.04 -7.61 11.10
N CYS A 173 17.25 -8.06 12.33
CA CYS A 173 16.77 -7.35 13.51
C CYS A 173 17.25 -5.89 13.54
N MET A 174 18.46 -5.61 13.05
CA MET A 174 19.05 -4.27 13.13
C MET A 174 18.51 -3.32 12.08
N LEU A 175 17.90 -3.83 11.00
CA LEU A 175 17.15 -3.01 10.05
C LEU A 175 16.07 -2.21 10.79
N CYS A 176 15.34 -2.87 11.69
CA CYS A 176 14.26 -2.29 12.51
C CYS A 176 14.74 -1.66 13.84
N HIS A 177 15.69 -2.31 14.51
CA HIS A 177 16.02 -2.03 15.90
C HIS A 177 17.35 -1.29 16.10
N SER A 178 18.04 -0.83 15.04
CA SER A 178 19.28 -0.05 15.20
C SER A 178 19.02 1.34 15.77
N GLY A 179 19.47 1.57 17.00
CA GLY A 179 19.40 2.87 17.69
C GLY A 179 20.42 3.89 17.20
N ASN A 180 21.55 3.43 16.66
CA ASN A 180 22.69 4.29 16.35
C ASN A 180 22.71 4.78 14.89
N ARG A 181 21.67 4.45 14.09
CA ARG A 181 21.50 4.86 12.68
C ARG A 181 22.68 4.48 11.77
N ARG A 182 23.45 3.45 12.12
CA ARG A 182 24.55 2.95 11.29
C ARG A 182 24.11 2.01 10.17
N TYR A 183 22.87 1.51 10.26
CA TYR A 183 22.32 0.63 9.26
C TYR A 183 22.15 1.37 7.93
N ASN A 184 22.81 0.90 6.89
CA ASN A 184 22.78 1.50 5.56
C ASN A 184 21.84 0.71 4.65
N PHE A 185 20.65 1.27 4.41
CA PHE A 185 19.64 0.70 3.52
C PHE A 185 20.08 0.62 2.05
N GLU A 186 20.90 1.56 1.58
CA GLU A 186 21.46 1.50 0.22
C GLU A 186 22.38 0.29 0.06
N THR A 187 23.26 0.06 1.05
CA THR A 187 24.13 -1.12 1.05
C THR A 187 23.33 -2.42 1.17
N TRP A 188 22.26 -2.44 1.98
CA TRP A 188 21.33 -3.58 2.01
C TRP A 188 20.75 -3.86 0.62
N ALA A 189 20.16 -2.86 -0.02
CA ALA A 189 19.55 -2.97 -1.34
C ALA A 189 20.56 -3.47 -2.39
N GLU A 190 21.76 -2.89 -2.42
CA GLU A 190 22.82 -3.29 -3.35
C GLU A 190 23.22 -4.77 -3.23
N HIS A 191 23.34 -5.28 -1.99
CA HIS A 191 23.68 -6.68 -1.76
C HIS A 191 22.53 -7.61 -2.16
N VAL A 192 21.28 -7.22 -1.86
CA VAL A 192 20.10 -7.98 -2.28
C VAL A 192 20.00 -8.05 -3.81
N GLU A 193 20.14 -6.93 -4.52
CA GLU A 193 20.07 -6.89 -5.99
C GLU A 193 21.16 -7.76 -6.65
N LYS A 194 22.33 -7.88 -6.03
CA LYS A 194 23.43 -8.75 -6.48
C LYS A 194 23.16 -10.23 -6.17
N GLY A 195 22.14 -10.56 -5.38
CA GLY A 195 21.90 -11.90 -4.86
C GLY A 195 22.93 -12.31 -3.80
N ASP A 196 23.46 -11.36 -3.05
CA ASP A 196 24.46 -11.56 -1.98
C ASP A 196 23.78 -11.53 -0.59
N PHE A 197 22.81 -12.43 -0.41
CA PHE A 197 21.88 -12.38 0.72
C PHE A 197 22.56 -12.63 2.06
N ALA A 198 23.41 -13.66 2.19
CA ALA A 198 24.08 -13.99 3.44
C ALA A 198 25.02 -12.88 3.95
N ALA A 199 25.52 -12.00 3.07
CA ALA A 199 26.41 -10.91 3.46
C ALA A 199 25.67 -9.58 3.70
N ALA A 200 24.40 -9.48 3.30
CA ALA A 200 23.65 -8.21 3.28
C ALA A 200 23.60 -7.51 4.64
N SER A 201 23.24 -8.22 5.72
CA SER A 201 23.21 -7.66 7.08
C SER A 201 24.58 -7.19 7.57
N THR A 202 25.63 -7.96 7.28
CA THR A 202 27.00 -7.59 7.66
C THR A 202 27.45 -6.31 6.94
N ALA A 203 27.11 -6.20 5.66
CA ALA A 203 27.41 -5.04 4.83
C ALA A 203 26.64 -3.80 5.29
N ALA A 204 25.33 -3.93 5.48
CA ALA A 204 24.44 -2.85 5.90
C ALA A 204 24.80 -2.29 7.28
N LEU A 205 25.30 -3.13 8.19
CA LEU A 205 25.82 -2.70 9.50
C LEU A 205 27.23 -2.09 9.45
N ASN A 206 27.86 -2.09 8.28
CA ASN A 206 29.24 -1.63 8.06
C ASN A 206 30.23 -2.31 9.04
N MET A 207 30.09 -3.63 9.21
CA MET A 207 30.85 -4.39 10.20
C MET A 207 32.29 -4.68 9.76
N GLY A 208 32.56 -4.61 8.45
CA GLY A 208 33.86 -4.95 7.89
C GLY A 208 33.89 -4.86 6.38
N LYS A 209 35.07 -5.13 5.80
CA LYS A 209 35.24 -5.26 4.34
C LYS A 209 34.90 -6.67 3.92
N ILE A 210 34.01 -6.79 2.94
CA ILE A 210 33.55 -8.08 2.41
C ILE A 210 34.28 -8.38 1.10
N SER A 211 34.68 -9.64 0.93
CA SER A 211 35.24 -10.19 -0.30
C SER A 211 34.52 -11.49 -0.65
N GLY A 212 34.37 -11.82 -1.93
CA GLY A 212 33.48 -12.90 -2.37
C GLY A 212 32.01 -12.49 -2.34
N SER A 213 31.11 -13.48 -2.34
CA SER A 213 29.64 -13.26 -2.30
C SER A 213 28.92 -14.47 -1.72
N GLY A 214 27.78 -14.20 -1.09
CA GLY A 214 26.84 -15.14 -0.50
C GLY A 214 27.52 -16.08 0.49
N THR A 215 27.29 -17.38 0.34
CA THR A 215 27.86 -18.41 1.25
C THR A 215 29.39 -18.50 1.20
N SER A 216 30.02 -17.97 0.15
CA SER A 216 31.48 -17.91 0.00
C SER A 216 32.11 -16.59 0.49
N ALA A 217 31.29 -15.64 0.94
CA ALA A 217 31.75 -14.34 1.39
C ALA A 217 32.67 -14.46 2.61
N LYS A 218 33.68 -13.60 2.65
CA LYS A 218 34.66 -13.49 3.72
C LYS A 218 34.77 -12.05 4.16
N VAL A 219 34.81 -11.85 5.46
CA VAL A 219 34.76 -10.54 6.11
C VAL A 219 36.07 -10.30 6.85
N VAL A 220 36.67 -9.15 6.56
CA VAL A 220 37.69 -8.54 7.41
C VAL A 220 36.97 -7.54 8.29
N TYR A 221 36.65 -7.96 9.52
CA TYR A 221 35.88 -7.15 10.46
C TYR A 221 36.65 -5.90 10.88
N ASN A 222 35.92 -4.80 11.09
CA ASN A 222 36.47 -3.55 11.59
C ASN A 222 36.76 -3.70 13.09
N PRO A 223 38.04 -3.71 13.52
CA PRO A 223 38.40 -3.97 14.90
C PRO A 223 37.87 -2.90 15.87
N ASN A 224 37.55 -1.69 15.39
CA ASN A 224 37.01 -0.62 16.22
C ASN A 224 35.56 -0.87 16.68
N LEU A 225 34.92 -1.94 16.20
CA LEU A 225 33.58 -2.36 16.65
C LEU A 225 33.62 -3.42 17.75
N PHE A 226 34.80 -3.99 17.99
CA PHE A 226 34.97 -5.09 18.91
C PHE A 226 35.84 -4.66 20.07
N GLU A 227 35.43 -5.05 21.26
CA GLU A 227 36.23 -4.87 22.46
C GLU A 227 37.32 -5.94 22.57
N SER A 228 38.22 -5.76 23.54
CA SER A 228 39.38 -6.66 23.74
C SER A 228 39.02 -8.13 24.00
N ASP A 229 37.80 -8.43 24.43
CA ASP A 229 37.29 -9.78 24.65
C ASP A 229 36.55 -10.37 23.43
N GLY A 230 36.55 -9.65 22.30
CA GLY A 230 35.98 -10.06 21.02
C GLY A 230 34.46 -9.83 20.89
N LYS A 231 33.80 -9.22 21.87
CA LYS A 231 32.37 -8.88 21.80
C LYS A 231 32.13 -7.56 21.09
N VAL A 232 30.93 -7.41 20.54
CA VAL A 232 30.44 -6.19 19.89
C VAL A 232 29.33 -5.57 20.74
N TYR A 233 29.29 -4.24 20.75
CA TYR A 233 28.15 -3.49 21.25
C TYR A 233 27.13 -3.23 20.14
N PHE A 234 25.90 -3.69 20.32
CA PHE A 234 24.76 -3.29 19.52
C PHE A 234 23.86 -2.32 20.29
N ASP A 235 23.54 -1.19 19.66
CA ASP A 235 22.51 -0.28 20.15
C ASP A 235 21.15 -0.75 19.63
N VAL A 236 20.48 -1.61 20.40
CA VAL A 236 19.20 -2.21 20.03
C VAL A 236 18.07 -1.51 20.78
N ILE A 237 17.17 -0.86 20.04
CA ILE A 237 16.02 -0.15 20.61
C ILE A 237 14.77 -1.03 20.56
N ARG A 238 14.01 -1.11 21.66
CA ARG A 238 12.76 -1.90 21.71
C ARG A 238 11.67 -1.35 20.78
N LYS A 239 11.53 -0.02 20.72
CA LYS A 239 10.55 0.67 19.85
C LYS A 239 11.30 1.25 18.64
N PRO A 240 11.11 0.70 17.42
CA PRO A 240 11.71 1.24 16.20
C PRO A 240 11.43 2.74 16.01
N MET A 241 12.34 3.42 15.32
CA MET A 241 12.15 4.83 14.93
C MET A 241 11.33 4.91 13.63
N ASP A 242 10.58 5.99 13.45
CA ASP A 242 9.70 6.17 12.27
C ASP A 242 10.49 6.18 10.95
N ASN A 243 11.70 6.75 10.96
CA ASN A 243 12.59 6.76 9.77
C ASN A 243 12.89 5.36 9.22
N THR A 244 12.88 4.35 10.08
CA THR A 244 13.07 2.97 9.66
C THR A 244 11.84 2.44 8.91
N CYS A 245 10.64 2.81 9.36
CA CYS A 245 9.39 2.48 8.68
C CYS A 245 9.29 3.23 7.34
N TYR A 246 9.70 4.51 7.31
CA TYR A 246 9.65 5.34 6.11
C TYR A 246 10.48 4.79 4.95
N TYR A 247 11.52 3.98 5.20
CA TYR A 247 12.25 3.34 4.11
C TYR A 247 11.34 2.47 3.23
N CYS A 248 10.40 1.70 3.81
CA CYS A 248 9.45 0.89 3.03
C CYS A 248 8.05 1.51 2.89
N HIS A 249 7.63 2.38 3.81
CA HIS A 249 6.25 2.88 3.87
C HIS A 249 6.09 4.36 3.50
N SER A 250 7.13 5.01 2.98
CA SER A 250 6.99 6.37 2.45
C SER A 250 6.12 6.41 1.20
N MET A 251 5.48 7.56 1.02
CA MET A 251 4.80 7.89 -0.24
C MET A 251 5.02 9.36 -0.58
N ARG A 252 4.90 9.67 -1.86
CA ARG A 252 5.08 11.02 -2.40
C ARG A 252 3.98 11.30 -3.44
N PRO A 253 3.11 12.30 -3.24
CA PRO A 253 2.25 12.79 -4.30
C PRO A 253 3.09 13.33 -5.46
N VAL A 254 2.66 13.10 -6.70
CA VAL A 254 3.35 13.56 -7.91
C VAL A 254 2.32 14.13 -8.89
N GLY A 255 2.72 15.11 -9.70
CA GLY A 255 1.82 15.78 -10.64
C GLY A 255 2.03 17.30 -10.70
N GLU A 256 1.33 17.94 -11.65
CA GLU A 256 1.30 19.40 -11.76
C GLU A 256 0.45 20.01 -10.65
N GLY A 257 0.98 21.00 -9.93
CA GLY A 257 0.25 21.66 -8.83
C GLY A 257 0.46 21.03 -7.45
N ILE A 258 1.19 19.91 -7.36
CA ILE A 258 1.70 19.41 -6.08
C ILE A 258 2.56 20.50 -5.42
N LYS A 259 2.16 20.87 -4.21
CA LYS A 259 2.86 21.91 -3.44
C LYS A 259 4.24 21.41 -3.03
N SER A 260 5.16 22.32 -2.74
CA SER A 260 6.45 21.93 -2.18
C SER A 260 6.28 21.26 -0.82
N ASP A 261 7.23 20.40 -0.43
CA ASP A 261 7.24 19.68 0.85
C ASP A 261 7.05 20.58 2.08
N TRP A 262 7.50 21.84 2.00
CA TRP A 262 7.29 22.85 3.03
C TRP A 262 5.80 23.10 3.37
N ASN A 263 4.89 22.82 2.43
CA ASN A 263 3.46 23.04 2.55
C ASN A 263 2.67 21.74 2.76
N HIS A 264 3.37 20.60 2.90
CA HIS A 264 2.75 19.33 3.24
C HIS A 264 2.78 19.18 4.76
N ASP A 265 1.61 19.31 5.40
CA ASP A 265 1.49 18.99 6.82
C ASP A 265 1.64 17.47 7.02
N GLU A 266 2.58 17.07 7.88
CA GLU A 266 2.75 15.67 8.30
C GLU A 266 1.48 15.12 8.98
N ASP A 267 1.40 13.79 9.10
CA ASP A 267 0.37 13.11 9.87
C ASP A 267 0.23 13.72 11.28
N VAL A 268 -0.99 14.08 11.68
CA VAL A 268 -1.22 14.77 12.96
C VAL A 268 -0.74 13.99 14.17
N HIS A 269 -0.70 12.67 14.10
CA HIS A 269 -0.21 11.84 15.20
C HIS A 269 1.31 11.90 15.30
N VAL A 270 2.01 11.77 14.16
CA VAL A 270 3.48 11.90 14.11
C VAL A 270 3.90 13.28 14.57
N ARG A 271 3.19 14.33 14.11
CA ARG A 271 3.42 15.71 14.55
C ARG A 271 3.15 15.93 16.05
N ALA A 272 2.26 15.14 16.65
CA ALA A 272 2.02 15.13 18.10
C ALA A 272 3.09 14.33 18.88
N GLY A 273 4.08 13.74 18.20
CA GLY A 273 5.18 12.98 18.78
C GLY A 273 4.92 11.47 18.90
N PHE A 274 3.87 10.95 18.28
CA PHE A 274 3.62 9.50 18.23
C PHE A 274 4.55 8.86 17.22
N LYS A 275 5.02 7.66 17.55
CA LYS A 275 5.76 6.81 16.62
C LYS A 275 4.81 5.89 15.87
N CYS A 276 5.21 5.41 14.70
CA CYS A 276 4.48 4.37 13.96
C CYS A 276 4.16 3.18 14.87
N SER A 277 5.15 2.75 15.66
CA SER A 277 5.05 1.63 16.61
C SER A 277 4.18 1.89 17.83
N ASP A 278 3.66 3.10 18.06
CA ASP A 278 2.71 3.35 19.14
C ASP A 278 1.27 2.93 18.77
N CYS A 279 0.93 2.96 17.46
CA CYS A 279 -0.29 2.40 16.90
C CYS A 279 -0.05 0.98 16.36
N HIS A 280 0.96 0.80 15.51
CA HIS A 280 1.38 -0.47 14.93
C HIS A 280 2.24 -1.27 15.90
N ARG A 281 1.63 -1.73 16.99
CA ARG A 281 2.30 -2.50 18.05
C ARG A 281 2.36 -3.99 17.70
N ASN A 282 3.38 -4.66 18.23
CA ASN A 282 3.53 -6.11 18.21
C ASN A 282 4.21 -6.61 19.49
N GLY A 283 4.02 -7.90 19.78
CA GLY A 283 4.80 -8.63 20.76
C GLY A 283 6.07 -9.21 20.15
N VAL A 284 6.61 -10.24 20.79
CA VAL A 284 7.75 -11.00 20.26
C VAL A 284 7.39 -11.74 18.97
N ASP A 285 6.10 -12.07 18.79
CA ASP A 285 5.49 -12.63 17.57
C ASP A 285 5.65 -11.76 16.31
N HIS A 286 5.95 -10.46 16.45
CA HIS A 286 5.98 -9.50 15.34
C HIS A 286 4.69 -9.45 14.51
N HIS A 287 3.56 -9.80 15.12
CA HIS A 287 2.22 -9.65 14.58
C HIS A 287 1.76 -8.20 14.70
N THR A 288 2.41 -7.33 13.93
CA THR A 288 2.15 -5.88 13.88
C THR A 288 0.70 -5.59 13.58
N VAL A 289 0.03 -4.93 14.53
CA VAL A 289 -1.34 -4.44 14.38
C VAL A 289 -1.41 -3.47 13.21
N ARG A 290 -2.40 -3.63 12.33
CA ARG A 290 -2.60 -2.78 11.14
C ARG A 290 -3.59 -1.64 11.36
N GLY A 291 -4.35 -1.67 12.46
CA GLY A 291 -5.12 -0.55 13.00
C GLY A 291 -6.50 -0.34 12.38
N PHE A 292 -7.10 -1.38 11.82
CA PHE A 292 -8.46 -1.32 11.25
C PHE A 292 -9.52 -1.89 12.20
N TYR A 293 -10.77 -1.53 11.96
CA TYR A 293 -11.90 -1.95 12.80
C TYR A 293 -12.12 -3.46 12.74
N GLY A 294 -12.25 -4.08 13.93
CA GLY A 294 -12.47 -5.51 14.03
C GLY A 294 -11.21 -6.37 13.80
N GLU A 295 -10.03 -5.76 13.69
CA GLU A 295 -8.77 -6.53 13.63
C GLU A 295 -8.61 -7.43 14.86
N LYS A 296 -8.21 -8.67 14.61
CA LYS A 296 -7.89 -9.65 15.63
C LYS A 296 -6.40 -9.94 15.60
N ASN A 297 -5.80 -10.07 16.78
CA ASN A 297 -4.42 -10.53 16.91
C ASN A 297 -4.41 -12.07 16.99
N ALA A 298 -3.39 -12.70 16.40
CA ALA A 298 -3.28 -14.16 16.36
C ALA A 298 -3.18 -14.82 17.74
N ASP A 299 -2.63 -14.11 18.73
CA ASP A 299 -2.48 -14.58 20.11
C ASP A 299 -3.59 -14.02 21.04
N ASP A 300 -4.74 -13.66 20.45
CA ASP A 300 -5.91 -13.08 21.13
C ASP A 300 -5.61 -11.84 21.99
N GLN A 301 -4.50 -11.14 21.72
CA GLN A 301 -4.18 -9.88 22.40
C GLN A 301 -5.24 -8.81 22.09
N ASP A 302 -5.56 -7.99 23.08
CA ASP A 302 -6.54 -6.92 22.88
C ASP A 302 -5.94 -5.74 22.10
N VAL A 303 -6.39 -5.61 20.84
CA VAL A 303 -5.93 -4.59 19.90
C VAL A 303 -7.02 -3.59 19.51
N VAL A 304 -8.22 -3.70 20.11
CA VAL A 304 -9.37 -2.85 19.74
C VAL A 304 -9.05 -1.35 19.88
N THR A 305 -8.28 -1.00 20.91
CA THR A 305 -7.86 0.37 21.22
C THR A 305 -6.74 0.91 20.30
N LEU A 306 -6.26 0.11 19.34
CA LEU A 306 -5.26 0.49 18.34
C LEU A 306 -5.89 0.82 16.97
N SER A 307 -7.20 1.04 16.94
CA SER A 307 -7.94 1.59 15.80
C SER A 307 -8.31 3.06 16.05
N CYS A 308 -8.69 3.83 15.02
CA CYS A 308 -9.10 5.23 15.21
C CYS A 308 -10.24 5.33 16.25
N ARG A 309 -11.33 4.59 16.06
CA ARG A 309 -12.45 4.51 17.01
C ARG A 309 -12.01 4.06 18.40
N GLY A 310 -11.24 2.98 18.54
CA GLY A 310 -10.86 2.49 19.87
C GLY A 310 -9.85 3.38 20.60
N CYS A 311 -9.11 4.22 19.87
CA CYS A 311 -8.21 5.20 20.46
C CYS A 311 -8.97 6.45 20.93
N HIS A 312 -9.93 6.92 20.11
CA HIS A 312 -10.63 8.19 20.30
C HIS A 312 -11.96 8.10 21.06
N TYR A 313 -12.69 7.00 20.92
CA TYR A 313 -14.01 6.78 21.52
C TYR A 313 -13.98 5.61 22.50
N ASP A 314 -14.92 5.64 23.43
CA ASP A 314 -15.28 4.46 24.19
C ASP A 314 -15.88 3.40 23.24
N THR A 315 -15.50 2.15 23.46
CA THR A 315 -15.96 1.01 22.69
C THR A 315 -16.52 -0.07 23.61
N GLU A 316 -17.33 -0.97 23.09
CA GLU A 316 -17.81 -2.14 23.84
C GLU A 316 -17.15 -3.41 23.29
N LYS A 317 -16.65 -4.26 24.18
CA LYS A 317 -16.10 -5.57 23.85
C LYS A 317 -16.61 -6.58 24.89
N ASP A 318 -17.25 -7.65 24.42
CA ASP A 318 -17.79 -8.71 25.28
C ASP A 318 -18.74 -8.22 26.39
N GLY A 319 -19.44 -7.09 26.15
CA GLY A 319 -20.34 -6.46 27.11
C GLY A 319 -19.66 -5.54 28.12
N GLU A 320 -18.34 -5.33 28.01
CA GLU A 320 -17.58 -4.40 28.84
C GLU A 320 -17.19 -3.13 28.06
N VAL A 321 -17.24 -1.99 28.73
CA VAL A 321 -16.81 -0.70 28.16
C VAL A 321 -15.29 -0.62 28.21
N VAL A 322 -14.68 -0.49 27.05
CA VAL A 322 -13.26 -0.19 26.87
C VAL A 322 -13.13 1.30 26.58
N LEU A 323 -12.54 2.03 27.53
CA LEU A 323 -12.41 3.48 27.44
C LEU A 323 -11.47 3.89 26.29
N GLY A 324 -11.87 4.94 25.58
CA GLY A 324 -11.00 5.67 24.65
C GLY A 324 -9.95 6.51 25.38
N GLY A 325 -9.37 7.48 24.68
CA GLY A 325 -8.35 8.37 25.23
C GLY A 325 -6.95 7.75 25.35
N ARG A 326 -6.70 6.66 24.62
CA ARG A 326 -5.40 5.97 24.64
C ARG A 326 -4.30 6.95 24.24
N LEU A 327 -3.21 6.94 25.01
CA LEU A 327 -2.05 7.86 24.81
C LEU A 327 -2.44 9.36 24.82
N GLY A 328 -3.56 9.73 25.42
CA GLY A 328 -4.04 11.12 25.46
C GLY A 328 -4.80 11.54 24.20
N ALA A 329 -5.33 10.59 23.42
CA ALA A 329 -6.18 10.89 22.29
C ALA A 329 -7.42 11.72 22.71
N PRO A 330 -7.79 12.77 21.97
CA PRO A 330 -8.98 13.57 22.28
C PRO A 330 -10.26 12.82 21.90
N ASP A 331 -11.32 13.05 22.66
CA ASP A 331 -12.69 12.65 22.30
C ASP A 331 -13.23 13.58 21.19
N PRO A 332 -13.54 13.07 19.99
CA PRO A 332 -13.90 13.90 18.86
C PRO A 332 -15.42 14.17 18.83
N ILE A 333 -15.77 15.43 19.12
CA ILE A 333 -17.17 15.87 19.32
C ILE A 333 -18.02 15.79 18.04
N HIS A 334 -17.44 16.08 16.87
CA HIS A 334 -18.13 16.15 15.57
C HIS A 334 -19.48 16.89 15.62
N GLU A 335 -19.50 18.09 16.21
CA GLU A 335 -20.71 18.92 16.33
C GLU A 335 -21.35 19.16 14.95
N ASP A 336 -22.68 19.07 14.90
CA ASP A 336 -23.51 19.23 13.68
C ASP A 336 -23.25 18.23 12.54
N PHE A 337 -22.50 17.14 12.77
CA PHE A 337 -22.29 16.10 11.76
C PHE A 337 -23.33 14.96 11.87
N PRO A 338 -24.13 14.68 10.83
CA PRO A 338 -25.18 13.66 10.91
C PRO A 338 -24.64 12.25 11.14
N ALA A 339 -25.24 11.51 12.08
CA ALA A 339 -24.78 10.20 12.54
C ALA A 339 -24.60 9.16 11.41
N ILE A 340 -25.41 9.24 10.35
CA ILE A 340 -25.36 8.34 9.20
C ILE A 340 -23.97 8.28 8.54
N HIS A 341 -23.18 9.37 8.60
CA HIS A 341 -21.83 9.36 8.05
C HIS A 341 -20.91 8.40 8.82
N PHE A 342 -21.07 8.26 10.14
CA PHE A 342 -20.26 7.33 10.93
C PHE A 342 -20.68 5.86 10.70
N GLU A 343 -21.87 5.62 10.17
CA GLU A 343 -22.33 4.29 9.75
C GLU A 343 -21.88 3.93 8.33
N LYS A 344 -21.76 4.94 7.45
CA LYS A 344 -21.53 4.75 6.02
C LYS A 344 -20.12 5.11 5.56
N MET A 345 -19.33 5.78 6.38
CA MET A 345 -17.98 6.24 6.03
C MET A 345 -17.00 5.92 7.13
N SER A 346 -15.80 5.52 6.73
CA SER A 346 -14.67 5.38 7.64
C SER A 346 -14.18 6.74 8.12
N CYS A 347 -13.53 6.79 9.28
CA CYS A 347 -12.86 8.01 9.75
C CYS A 347 -11.80 8.49 8.75
N THR A 348 -11.15 7.55 8.05
CA THR A 348 -10.10 7.87 7.07
C THR A 348 -10.68 8.54 5.83
N SER A 349 -11.97 8.36 5.51
CA SER A 349 -12.61 9.05 4.38
C SER A 349 -12.55 10.57 4.49
N CYS A 350 -12.71 11.10 5.70
CA CYS A 350 -12.62 12.54 5.92
C CYS A 350 -11.21 12.96 6.34
N HIS A 351 -10.49 12.10 7.06
CA HIS A 351 -9.25 12.47 7.73
C HIS A 351 -7.97 11.99 7.05
N SER A 352 -7.96 11.11 6.05
CA SER A 352 -6.71 10.53 5.51
C SER A 352 -6.42 10.90 4.06
N GLY A 353 -5.15 10.81 3.68
CA GLY A 353 -4.69 11.03 2.30
C GLY A 353 -4.74 12.49 1.85
N PRO A 354 -4.48 12.78 0.57
CA PRO A 354 -4.63 14.13 0.01
C PRO A 354 -6.11 14.49 -0.20
N ARG A 355 -6.41 15.78 -0.30
CA ARG A 355 -7.76 16.24 -0.70
C ARG A 355 -8.09 15.74 -2.10
N VAL A 356 -9.39 15.60 -2.38
CA VAL A 356 -9.84 15.17 -3.71
C VAL A 356 -9.59 16.28 -4.71
N ASP A 357 -8.63 16.02 -5.60
CA ASP A 357 -8.23 16.93 -6.65
C ASP A 357 -8.13 16.11 -7.96
N PRO A 358 -8.98 16.40 -8.96
CA PRO A 358 -8.97 15.71 -10.25
C PRO A 358 -7.62 15.76 -10.96
N GLU A 359 -6.79 16.77 -10.68
CA GLU A 359 -5.48 16.97 -11.31
C GLU A 359 -4.33 16.32 -10.52
N ASN A 360 -4.52 16.03 -9.22
CA ASN A 360 -3.45 15.68 -8.28
C ASN A 360 -3.65 14.32 -7.59
N GLY A 361 -4.10 13.33 -8.37
CA GLY A 361 -4.34 11.99 -7.86
C GLY A 361 -3.10 11.07 -7.81
N ALA A 362 -2.04 11.37 -8.57
CA ALA A 362 -0.94 10.42 -8.73
C ALA A 362 -0.02 10.35 -7.51
N VAL A 363 0.40 9.14 -7.17
CA VAL A 363 1.25 8.88 -6.00
C VAL A 363 2.32 7.85 -6.32
N GLN A 364 3.50 8.05 -5.73
CA GLN A 364 4.58 7.07 -5.71
C GLN A 364 4.77 6.55 -4.30
N THR A 365 5.08 5.27 -4.14
CA THR A 365 5.33 4.61 -2.87
C THR A 365 6.75 4.06 -2.82
N ALA A 366 7.32 3.90 -1.62
CA ALA A 366 8.69 3.41 -1.48
C ALA A 366 8.87 1.99 -2.01
N MET A 367 7.94 1.07 -1.71
CA MET A 367 8.00 -0.31 -2.22
C MET A 367 7.92 -0.37 -3.74
N ALA A 368 7.04 0.42 -4.37
CA ALA A 368 6.83 0.33 -5.81
C ALA A 368 7.79 1.20 -6.64
N HIS A 369 8.32 2.30 -6.08
CA HIS A 369 9.11 3.30 -6.80
C HIS A 369 10.49 3.53 -6.20
N LEU A 370 10.95 2.67 -5.29
CA LEU A 370 12.28 2.75 -4.70
C LEU A 370 12.59 4.08 -3.99
N LEU A 371 11.57 4.69 -3.35
CA LEU A 371 11.80 5.90 -2.54
C LEU A 371 12.71 5.55 -1.35
N GLY A 372 13.66 6.43 -1.03
CA GLY A 372 14.66 6.18 0.01
C GLY A 372 16.00 5.66 -0.51
N LEU A 373 16.03 5.14 -1.74
CA LEU A 373 17.28 4.84 -2.46
C LEU A 373 17.70 6.03 -3.35
N PRO A 374 19.01 6.29 -3.50
CA PRO A 374 19.50 7.43 -4.25
C PRO A 374 19.27 7.23 -5.76
N GLU A 375 18.45 8.09 -6.34
CA GLU A 375 18.19 8.11 -7.77
C GLU A 375 17.97 9.54 -8.28
N HIS A 376 18.42 9.82 -9.51
CA HIS A 376 18.28 11.12 -10.13
C HIS A 376 16.94 11.24 -10.85
N GLY A 377 15.98 11.89 -10.19
CA GLY A 377 14.68 12.18 -10.78
C GLY A 377 13.75 10.97 -10.76
N ARG A 378 12.54 11.18 -10.30
CA ARG A 378 11.43 10.23 -10.39
C ARG A 378 10.25 11.01 -10.96
N PRO A 379 10.13 11.12 -12.29
CA PRO A 379 9.06 11.89 -12.91
C PRO A 379 7.69 11.24 -12.63
N LEU A 380 6.61 11.94 -12.96
CA LEU A 380 5.23 11.46 -12.79
C LEU A 380 4.98 10.13 -13.52
N GLU A 381 5.71 9.90 -14.61
CA GLU A 381 5.54 8.77 -15.51
C GLU A 381 6.25 7.50 -15.09
N THR A 382 7.09 7.56 -14.04
CA THR A 382 7.76 6.37 -13.50
C THR A 382 6.72 5.30 -13.14
N LEU A 383 6.95 4.09 -13.64
CA LEU A 383 6.10 2.95 -13.32
C LEU A 383 6.37 2.43 -11.91
N PRO A 384 5.34 1.85 -11.25
CA PRO A 384 3.96 1.70 -11.72
C PRO A 384 3.08 2.93 -11.46
N ARG A 385 2.04 3.14 -12.26
CA ARG A 385 1.11 4.27 -12.08
C ARG A 385 0.05 3.93 -11.03
N ILE A 386 0.02 4.71 -9.95
CA ILE A 386 -0.91 4.58 -8.81
C ILE A 386 -1.64 5.91 -8.60
N VAL A 387 -2.95 5.85 -8.32
CA VAL A 387 -3.79 7.04 -8.04
C VAL A 387 -4.45 6.97 -6.65
N GLN A 388 -4.69 8.12 -6.04
CA GLN A 388 -5.33 8.31 -4.73
C GLN A 388 -5.87 9.75 -4.57
N PRO A 389 -6.82 10.02 -3.65
CA PRO A 389 -7.70 9.03 -3.06
C PRO A 389 -8.81 8.65 -4.05
N VAL A 390 -9.17 7.38 -4.08
CA VAL A 390 -10.38 6.89 -4.75
C VAL A 390 -11.35 6.40 -3.68
N PHE A 391 -12.57 6.93 -3.63
CA PHE A 391 -13.55 6.58 -2.61
C PHE A 391 -14.45 5.46 -3.11
N GLU A 392 -14.52 4.39 -2.31
CA GLU A 392 -15.30 3.21 -2.66
C GLU A 392 -15.83 2.55 -1.40
N ARG A 393 -16.88 1.73 -1.55
CA ARG A 393 -17.39 0.90 -0.46
C ARG A 393 -16.55 -0.35 -0.29
N ASP A 394 -16.27 -0.71 0.96
CA ASP A 394 -15.78 -2.04 1.30
C ASP A 394 -16.91 -3.08 1.22
N GLU A 395 -16.58 -4.34 1.52
CA GLU A 395 -17.52 -5.46 1.56
C GLU A 395 -18.69 -5.28 2.56
N ASN A 396 -18.52 -4.41 3.56
CA ASN A 396 -19.53 -4.08 4.56
C ASN A 396 -20.37 -2.86 4.17
N GLY A 397 -20.11 -2.28 2.99
CA GLY A 397 -20.79 -1.09 2.52
C GLY A 397 -20.31 0.20 3.18
N VAL A 398 -19.12 0.23 3.78
CA VAL A 398 -18.53 1.44 4.37
C VAL A 398 -17.59 2.10 3.36
N ILE A 399 -17.73 3.40 3.13
CA ILE A 399 -16.86 4.15 2.22
C ILE A 399 -15.48 4.34 2.85
N PHE A 400 -14.43 3.98 2.13
CA PHE A 400 -13.02 4.22 2.46
C PHE A 400 -12.31 4.93 1.31
N PRO A 401 -11.22 5.68 1.58
CA PRO A 401 -10.29 6.11 0.56
C PRO A 401 -9.31 4.98 0.23
N TYR A 402 -9.06 4.79 -1.07
CA TYR A 402 -8.18 3.75 -1.63
C TYR A 402 -7.09 4.36 -2.51
N ARG A 403 -5.97 3.65 -2.56
CA ARG A 403 -5.03 3.72 -3.67
C ARG A 403 -5.48 2.70 -4.68
N VAL A 404 -5.40 3.06 -5.95
CA VAL A 404 -5.85 2.22 -7.05
C VAL A 404 -4.77 2.14 -8.10
N MET A 405 -4.59 0.95 -8.66
CA MET A 405 -3.78 0.73 -9.85
C MET A 405 -4.54 -0.16 -10.83
N TRP A 406 -4.27 0.03 -12.12
CA TRP A 406 -4.77 -0.84 -13.17
C TRP A 406 -3.60 -1.67 -13.70
N PRO A 407 -3.73 -3.00 -13.74
CA PRO A 407 -2.68 -3.83 -14.28
C PRO A 407 -2.51 -3.54 -15.77
N ALA A 408 -1.27 -3.60 -16.24
CA ALA A 408 -0.98 -3.61 -17.66
C ALA A 408 0.05 -4.70 -17.95
N PHE A 409 -0.25 -5.62 -18.87
CA PHE A 409 0.62 -6.76 -19.16
C PHE A 409 0.24 -7.47 -20.45
N TRP A 410 1.20 -8.23 -20.98
CA TRP A 410 1.01 -9.17 -22.09
C TRP A 410 0.59 -10.52 -21.54
N GLY A 411 -0.34 -11.21 -22.21
CA GLY A 411 -0.90 -12.45 -21.68
C GLY A 411 -1.57 -13.33 -22.72
N TYR A 412 -2.09 -14.46 -22.24
CA TYR A 412 -2.94 -15.37 -22.99
C TYR A 412 -4.30 -15.45 -22.31
N ALA A 413 -5.37 -15.15 -23.06
CA ALA A 413 -6.74 -15.18 -22.56
C ALA A 413 -7.48 -16.43 -23.05
N LYS A 414 -8.19 -17.10 -22.14
CA LYS A 414 -9.09 -18.22 -22.41
C LYS A 414 -10.44 -17.98 -21.74
N GLY A 415 -11.39 -17.42 -22.50
CA GLY A 415 -12.61 -16.88 -21.92
C GLY A 415 -12.32 -15.64 -21.07
N ASP A 416 -12.69 -15.71 -19.78
CA ASP A 416 -12.47 -14.64 -18.80
C ASP A 416 -11.15 -14.81 -18.02
N GLU A 417 -10.52 -15.99 -18.11
CA GLU A 417 -9.23 -16.25 -17.49
C GLU A 417 -8.11 -15.65 -18.35
N ILE A 418 -7.21 -14.89 -17.73
CA ILE A 418 -6.07 -14.27 -18.38
C ILE A 418 -4.82 -14.67 -17.62
N ARG A 419 -3.92 -15.37 -18.32
CA ARG A 419 -2.61 -15.76 -17.81
C ARG A 419 -1.56 -14.76 -18.29
N PRO A 420 -0.94 -13.96 -17.41
CA PRO A 420 0.11 -13.04 -17.82
C PRO A 420 1.36 -13.78 -18.27
N ILE A 421 2.15 -13.11 -19.09
CA ILE A 421 3.52 -13.48 -19.45
C ILE A 421 4.46 -12.67 -18.55
N ASP A 422 5.50 -13.32 -18.03
CA ASP A 422 6.49 -12.60 -17.23
C ASP A 422 7.18 -11.49 -18.06
N PRO A 423 7.54 -10.35 -17.45
CA PRO A 423 8.09 -9.21 -18.18
C PRO A 423 9.37 -9.49 -18.99
N GLU A 424 10.26 -10.37 -18.51
CA GLU A 424 11.51 -10.67 -19.24
C GLU A 424 11.23 -11.51 -20.49
N THR A 425 10.36 -12.50 -20.41
CA THR A 425 9.88 -13.26 -21.57
C THR A 425 9.13 -12.35 -22.54
N ALA A 426 8.24 -11.49 -22.03
CA ALA A 426 7.53 -10.52 -22.86
C ALA A 426 8.52 -9.61 -23.60
N TYR A 427 9.54 -9.08 -22.94
CA TYR A 427 10.56 -8.25 -23.59
C TYR A 427 11.35 -9.03 -24.64
N LYS A 428 11.84 -10.21 -24.28
CA LYS A 428 12.63 -11.06 -25.18
C LYS A 428 11.88 -11.34 -26.48
N GLU A 429 10.60 -11.68 -26.37
CA GLU A 429 9.77 -11.95 -27.52
C GLU A 429 9.36 -10.68 -28.26
N LEU A 430 8.98 -9.61 -27.56
CA LEU A 430 8.35 -8.46 -28.19
C LEU A 430 9.31 -7.35 -28.62
N ARG A 431 10.57 -7.34 -28.17
CA ARG A 431 11.53 -6.25 -28.45
C ARG A 431 11.64 -5.87 -29.93
N SER A 432 11.54 -6.85 -30.84
CA SER A 432 11.59 -6.61 -32.29
C SER A 432 10.30 -6.02 -32.84
N SER A 433 9.16 -6.47 -32.32
CA SER A 433 7.82 -6.01 -32.75
C SER A 433 7.54 -4.61 -32.23
N LEU A 434 7.88 -4.34 -30.96
CA LEU A 434 7.73 -3.05 -30.29
C LEU A 434 8.83 -2.05 -30.65
N ARG A 435 9.95 -2.52 -31.24
CA ARG A 435 11.13 -1.72 -31.59
C ARG A 435 11.72 -0.93 -30.41
N VAL A 436 11.70 -1.55 -29.23
CA VAL A 436 12.09 -0.92 -27.96
C VAL A 436 13.43 -1.45 -27.47
N ARG A 437 14.28 -0.55 -26.99
CA ARG A 437 15.53 -0.90 -26.31
C ARG A 437 15.43 -0.78 -24.80
N LYS A 438 14.94 0.37 -24.31
CA LYS A 438 14.95 0.71 -22.89
C LYS A 438 13.57 1.05 -22.34
N ASN A 439 12.83 1.93 -23.00
CA ASN A 439 11.55 2.42 -22.51
C ASN A 439 10.58 2.58 -23.69
N LEU A 440 9.47 1.83 -23.67
CA LEU A 440 8.51 1.82 -24.78
C LEU A 440 7.77 3.15 -24.92
N ARG A 441 7.48 3.80 -23.80
CA ARG A 441 6.83 5.11 -23.78
C ARG A 441 7.71 6.17 -24.43
N GLU A 442 8.99 6.25 -24.07
CA GLU A 442 9.93 7.19 -24.69
C GLU A 442 10.05 6.99 -26.20
N GLU A 443 10.04 5.73 -26.67
CA GLU A 443 10.11 5.39 -28.10
C GLU A 443 8.82 5.74 -28.87
N LEU A 444 7.69 5.89 -28.18
CA LEU A 444 6.38 6.19 -28.77
C LEU A 444 6.00 7.67 -28.69
N MET A 445 6.30 8.33 -27.55
CA MET A 445 5.74 9.63 -27.19
C MET A 445 6.49 10.84 -27.77
N ASP A 446 7.56 10.64 -28.54
CA ASP A 446 8.20 11.69 -29.34
C ASP A 446 8.34 11.28 -30.83
N PRO A 447 7.22 11.12 -31.54
CA PRO A 447 7.27 10.71 -32.94
C PRO A 447 7.82 11.84 -33.81
N ARG A 448 8.72 11.48 -34.74
CA ARG A 448 9.28 12.45 -35.69
C ARG A 448 8.20 12.98 -36.63
N ILE A 449 7.87 14.26 -36.50
CA ILE A 449 6.98 14.95 -37.43
C ILE A 449 7.77 15.37 -38.68
N SER A 450 7.23 15.06 -39.87
CA SER A 450 7.86 15.46 -41.12
C SER A 450 7.72 16.97 -41.34
N THR A 451 8.68 17.59 -42.03
CA THR A 451 8.61 19.02 -42.36
C THR A 451 7.36 19.36 -43.17
N THR A 452 6.92 18.44 -44.03
CA THR A 452 5.69 18.57 -44.80
C THR A 452 4.45 18.57 -43.93
N ASP A 453 4.35 17.67 -42.94
CA ASP A 453 3.18 17.61 -42.06
C ASP A 453 3.14 18.82 -41.12
N LYS A 454 4.31 19.24 -40.61
CA LYS A 454 4.43 20.47 -39.81
C LYS A 454 4.03 21.72 -40.61
N ALA A 455 4.44 21.81 -41.89
CA ALA A 455 4.07 22.90 -42.78
C ALA A 455 2.58 22.89 -43.16
N LYS A 456 1.96 21.72 -43.33
CA LYS A 456 0.50 21.61 -43.55
C LYS A 456 -0.28 22.07 -42.32
N LEU A 457 0.21 21.77 -41.12
CA LEU A 457 -0.47 22.08 -39.87
C LEU A 457 -0.34 23.55 -39.46
N LEU A 458 0.88 24.11 -39.55
CA LEU A 458 1.21 25.45 -39.03
C LEU A 458 1.38 26.52 -40.13
N GLY A 459 1.46 26.12 -41.40
CA GLY A 459 1.87 26.98 -42.52
C GLY A 459 3.39 27.01 -42.71
N GLU A 460 3.86 27.34 -43.92
CA GLU A 460 5.28 27.26 -44.28
C GLU A 460 6.19 28.10 -43.37
N ASP A 461 5.81 29.34 -43.08
CA ASP A 461 6.64 30.26 -42.30
C ASP A 461 6.74 29.83 -40.83
N ARG A 462 5.62 29.43 -40.21
CA ARG A 462 5.58 29.00 -38.81
C ARG A 462 6.19 27.61 -38.62
N SER A 463 6.15 26.74 -39.62
CA SER A 463 6.79 25.41 -39.51
C SER A 463 8.32 25.45 -39.38
N ARG A 464 8.94 26.56 -39.77
CA ARG A 464 10.40 26.77 -39.76
C ARG A 464 10.93 27.41 -38.47
N VAL A 465 10.05 27.94 -37.61
CA VAL A 465 10.47 28.45 -36.30
C VAL A 465 10.74 27.29 -35.34
N LYS A 466 11.54 27.56 -34.31
CA LYS A 466 11.80 26.59 -33.25
C LYS A 466 10.55 26.35 -32.41
N ASP A 467 10.44 25.17 -31.80
CA ASP A 467 9.24 24.79 -31.03
C ASP A 467 9.04 25.73 -29.83
N GLU A 468 10.10 26.28 -29.24
CA GLU A 468 10.01 27.24 -28.12
C GLU A 468 9.45 28.62 -28.53
N GLU A 469 9.36 28.90 -29.83
CA GLU A 469 8.83 30.14 -30.41
C GLU A 469 7.40 29.98 -30.95
N LEU A 470 6.82 28.79 -30.78
CA LEU A 470 5.42 28.53 -31.11
C LEU A 470 4.52 29.15 -30.04
N THR A 471 3.36 29.66 -30.49
CA THR A 471 2.29 30.06 -29.58
C THR A 471 1.68 28.83 -28.91
N ALA A 472 0.99 29.01 -27.78
CA ALA A 472 0.31 27.91 -27.09
C ALA A 472 -0.68 27.15 -28.00
N GLU A 473 -1.39 27.85 -28.89
CA GLU A 473 -2.31 27.23 -29.85
C GLU A 473 -1.58 26.38 -30.90
N GLU A 474 -0.45 26.87 -31.42
CA GLU A 474 0.36 26.14 -32.39
C GLU A 474 1.04 24.91 -31.76
N GLN A 475 1.50 25.06 -30.52
CA GLN A 475 2.06 23.95 -29.75
C GLN A 475 0.99 22.88 -29.50
N ALA A 476 -0.22 23.27 -29.07
CA ALA A 476 -1.33 22.33 -28.88
C ALA A 476 -1.70 21.57 -30.17
N LYS A 477 -1.69 22.24 -31.33
CA LYS A 477 -1.89 21.57 -32.62
C LYS A 477 -0.78 20.57 -32.92
N LEU A 478 0.48 20.93 -32.67
CA LEU A 478 1.62 20.05 -32.89
C LEU A 478 1.58 18.83 -31.96
N ASP A 479 1.23 19.02 -30.69
CA ASP A 479 1.10 17.96 -29.69
C ASP A 479 -0.04 17.01 -30.04
N ALA A 480 -1.18 17.53 -30.53
CA ALA A 480 -2.27 16.70 -31.04
C ALA A 480 -1.84 15.83 -32.23
N LEU A 481 -1.08 16.38 -33.19
CA LEU A 481 -0.55 15.62 -34.32
C LEU A 481 0.49 14.57 -33.87
N LYS A 482 1.35 14.91 -32.90
CA LYS A 482 2.28 13.94 -32.30
C LYS A 482 1.51 12.79 -31.65
N PHE A 483 0.46 13.09 -30.88
CA PHE A 483 -0.37 12.09 -30.23
C PHE A 483 -1.08 11.16 -31.25
N GLU A 484 -1.62 11.72 -32.33
CA GLU A 484 -2.22 10.96 -33.44
C GLU A 484 -1.21 9.96 -34.04
N LYS A 485 -0.02 10.45 -34.40
CA LYS A 485 1.04 9.58 -34.96
C LYS A 485 1.57 8.53 -33.99
N ALA A 486 1.66 8.88 -32.70
CA ALA A 486 2.05 7.93 -31.66
C ALA A 486 1.01 6.82 -31.52
N THR A 487 -0.29 7.16 -31.62
CA THR A 487 -1.39 6.19 -31.59
C THR A 487 -1.33 5.24 -32.79
N GLU A 488 -1.10 5.76 -33.99
CA GLU A 488 -0.92 4.94 -35.20
C GLU A 488 0.27 3.98 -35.08
N ASP A 489 1.43 4.46 -34.62
CA ASP A 489 2.62 3.61 -34.41
C ASP A 489 2.38 2.56 -33.31
N TRP A 490 1.64 2.91 -32.26
CA TRP A 490 1.24 1.98 -31.21
C TRP A 490 0.34 0.86 -31.75
N ASP A 491 -0.71 1.19 -32.49
CA ASP A 491 -1.62 0.19 -33.08
C ASP A 491 -0.86 -0.77 -34.01
N GLU A 492 0.02 -0.23 -34.85
CA GLU A 492 0.88 -1.05 -35.71
C GLU A 492 1.80 -1.99 -34.92
N LYS A 493 2.44 -1.48 -33.87
CA LYS A 493 3.33 -2.27 -32.99
C LYS A 493 2.54 -3.33 -32.22
N LEU A 494 1.36 -2.98 -31.73
CA LEU A 494 0.47 -3.86 -30.98
C LEU A 494 -0.01 -5.02 -31.86
N VAL A 495 -0.44 -4.77 -33.11
CA VAL A 495 -0.80 -5.83 -34.07
C VAL A 495 0.38 -6.77 -34.32
N LYS A 496 1.59 -6.22 -34.54
CA LYS A 496 2.81 -7.04 -34.77
C LYS A 496 3.19 -7.85 -33.53
N ALA A 497 3.03 -7.29 -32.34
CA ALA A 497 3.32 -7.94 -31.07
C ALA A 497 2.35 -9.10 -30.79
N LEU A 498 1.04 -8.87 -30.90
CA LEU A 498 0.02 -9.89 -30.68
C LEU A 498 0.10 -11.02 -31.72
N ASN A 499 0.37 -10.70 -33.00
CA ASN A 499 0.58 -11.73 -34.02
C ASN A 499 1.79 -12.61 -33.71
N LYS A 500 2.85 -12.01 -33.14
CA LYS A 500 4.03 -12.78 -32.72
C LYS A 500 3.69 -13.74 -31.57
N LEU A 501 2.99 -13.26 -30.55
CA LEU A 501 2.59 -14.09 -29.40
C LEU A 501 1.54 -15.15 -29.75
N ALA A 502 0.68 -14.89 -30.75
CA ALA A 502 -0.34 -15.85 -31.17
C ALA A 502 0.26 -17.19 -31.63
N GLY A 503 1.52 -17.22 -32.08
CA GLY A 503 2.22 -18.45 -32.43
C GLY A 503 2.50 -19.39 -31.25
N ASP A 504 2.55 -18.84 -30.03
CA ASP A 504 2.87 -19.56 -28.79
C ASP A 504 1.62 -19.78 -27.90
N ALA A 505 0.44 -19.35 -28.36
CA ALA A 505 -0.82 -19.51 -27.64
C ALA A 505 -1.24 -20.99 -27.56
N GLY A 506 -1.71 -21.41 -26.39
CA GLY A 506 -2.27 -22.75 -26.19
C GLY A 506 -3.61 -22.95 -26.90
N GLU A 507 -4.11 -24.18 -26.91
CA GLU A 507 -5.40 -24.50 -27.54
C GLU A 507 -6.56 -23.73 -26.89
N GLY A 508 -7.22 -22.90 -27.71
CA GLY A 508 -8.32 -22.03 -27.29
C GLY A 508 -7.89 -20.74 -26.58
N GLU A 509 -6.59 -20.46 -26.49
CA GLU A 509 -6.06 -19.20 -25.97
C GLU A 509 -5.91 -18.15 -27.09
N LYS A 510 -6.02 -16.87 -26.72
CA LYS A 510 -5.68 -15.74 -27.58
C LYS A 510 -4.62 -14.88 -26.91
N ALA A 511 -3.62 -14.42 -27.68
CA ALA A 511 -2.68 -13.41 -27.20
C ALA A 511 -3.42 -12.08 -26.97
N VAL A 512 -3.14 -11.45 -25.83
CA VAL A 512 -3.77 -10.19 -25.42
C VAL A 512 -2.77 -9.22 -24.79
N TYR A 513 -3.09 -7.94 -24.87
CA TYR A 513 -2.50 -6.91 -24.03
C TYR A 513 -3.59 -6.32 -23.15
N ILE A 514 -3.40 -6.41 -21.83
CA ILE A 514 -4.28 -5.82 -20.84
C ILE A 514 -3.70 -4.48 -20.47
N ALA A 515 -4.50 -3.42 -20.47
CA ALA A 515 -4.13 -2.12 -19.93
C ALA A 515 -5.37 -1.30 -19.67
N ALA A 516 -5.34 -0.48 -18.62
CA ALA A 516 -6.34 0.54 -18.38
C ALA A 516 -7.79 0.00 -18.27
N GLY A 517 -7.94 -1.22 -17.72
CA GLY A 517 -9.24 -1.89 -17.63
C GLY A 517 -9.75 -2.46 -18.96
N LYS A 518 -8.94 -2.46 -20.02
CA LYS A 518 -9.34 -2.94 -21.35
C LYS A 518 -8.46 -4.11 -21.81
N LYS A 519 -9.08 -5.05 -22.51
CA LYS A 519 -8.46 -6.18 -23.20
C LYS A 519 -8.29 -5.85 -24.68
N HIS A 520 -7.05 -5.87 -25.15
CA HIS A 520 -6.68 -5.66 -26.54
C HIS A 520 -6.33 -7.02 -27.16
N GLU A 521 -7.11 -7.46 -28.14
CA GLU A 521 -6.92 -8.72 -28.86
C GLU A 521 -6.91 -8.47 -30.37
N LEU A 522 -6.33 -9.39 -31.14
CA LEU A 522 -6.45 -9.32 -32.60
C LEU A 522 -7.92 -9.53 -33.02
N SER A 523 -8.36 -8.76 -33.99
CA SER A 523 -9.61 -9.03 -34.70
C SER A 523 -9.50 -10.34 -35.53
N GLU A 524 -10.63 -10.82 -36.05
CA GLU A 524 -10.69 -12.08 -36.79
C GLU A 524 -9.81 -12.09 -38.05
N ASP A 525 -9.52 -10.94 -38.64
CA ASP A 525 -8.65 -10.83 -39.83
C ASP A 525 -7.15 -10.74 -39.49
N GLY A 526 -6.80 -10.60 -38.20
CA GLY A 526 -5.44 -10.49 -37.69
C GLY A 526 -4.72 -9.18 -38.04
N LYS A 527 -5.43 -8.17 -38.58
CA LYS A 527 -4.84 -6.91 -39.10
C LYS A 527 -5.18 -5.70 -38.24
N SER A 528 -6.13 -5.81 -37.32
CA SER A 528 -6.59 -4.72 -36.47
C SER A 528 -6.76 -5.19 -35.02
N ILE A 529 -6.86 -4.22 -34.11
CA ILE A 529 -7.07 -4.46 -32.68
C ILE A 529 -8.55 -4.36 -32.36
N LYS A 530 -9.06 -5.36 -31.66
CA LYS A 530 -10.35 -5.34 -31.01
C LYS A 530 -10.14 -5.04 -29.52
N VAL A 531 -10.82 -4.01 -29.04
CA VAL A 531 -10.78 -3.59 -27.64
C VAL A 531 -12.09 -3.96 -26.97
N SER A 532 -12.02 -4.49 -25.75
CA SER A 532 -13.19 -4.81 -24.92
C SER A 532 -12.92 -4.47 -23.47
N ASP A 533 -13.93 -4.01 -22.75
CA ASP A 533 -13.79 -3.70 -21.33
C ASP A 533 -13.64 -4.98 -20.50
N ILE A 534 -12.83 -4.90 -19.44
CA ILE A 534 -12.73 -5.91 -18.40
C ILE A 534 -13.40 -5.33 -17.17
N ALA A 535 -14.50 -5.96 -16.76
CA ALA A 535 -15.22 -5.56 -15.57
C ALA A 535 -14.29 -5.59 -14.35
N ASP A 536 -14.19 -4.46 -13.67
CA ASP A 536 -13.54 -4.34 -12.36
C ASP A 536 -12.09 -4.87 -12.28
N ASN A 537 -11.26 -4.50 -13.27
CA ASN A 537 -9.87 -4.94 -13.40
C ASN A 537 -8.86 -4.17 -12.51
N SER A 538 -9.29 -3.26 -11.64
CA SER A 538 -8.36 -2.50 -10.80
C SER A 538 -8.03 -3.24 -9.51
N TYR A 539 -6.77 -3.13 -9.07
CA TYR A 539 -6.37 -3.52 -7.72
C TYR A 539 -6.40 -2.29 -6.81
N ARG A 540 -6.90 -2.47 -5.59
CA ARG A 540 -7.14 -1.37 -4.65
C ARG A 540 -6.76 -1.76 -3.23
N TRP A 541 -6.17 -0.81 -2.52
CA TRP A 541 -5.84 -0.98 -1.10
C TRP A 541 -6.07 0.33 -0.33
N PRO A 542 -6.55 0.23 0.92
CA PRO A 542 -7.05 1.36 1.67
C PRO A 542 -5.93 2.32 2.13
N LEU A 543 -6.25 3.62 2.23
CA LEU A 543 -5.42 4.61 2.91
C LEU A 543 -5.81 4.74 4.38
N GLY A 544 -4.82 4.69 5.26
CA GLY A 544 -4.96 4.94 6.69
C GLY A 544 -3.99 5.98 7.28
N HIS A 545 -3.18 6.62 6.44
CA HIS A 545 -2.09 7.52 6.84
C HIS A 545 -2.23 8.91 6.22
N ASN A 546 -1.29 9.80 6.57
CA ASN A 546 -1.36 11.23 6.30
C ASN A 546 -2.65 11.81 6.88
N VAL A 547 -2.90 11.45 8.14
CA VAL A 547 -4.09 11.85 8.87
C VAL A 547 -4.03 13.36 9.10
N ARG A 548 -5.08 14.05 8.67
CA ARG A 548 -5.26 15.48 8.76
C ARG A 548 -5.96 15.86 10.05
N SER A 549 -5.71 17.09 10.48
CA SER A 549 -6.41 17.67 11.62
C SER A 549 -7.90 17.86 11.35
N ALA A 550 -8.71 17.99 12.41
CA ALA A 550 -10.15 18.23 12.30
C ALA A 550 -10.48 19.46 11.41
N ARG A 551 -9.63 20.49 11.39
CA ARG A 551 -9.85 21.70 10.56
C ARG A 551 -9.51 21.51 9.08
N GLN A 552 -8.83 20.42 8.72
CA GLN A 552 -8.42 20.08 7.36
C GLN A 552 -9.13 18.85 6.80
N ALA A 553 -9.94 18.19 7.64
CA ALA A 553 -10.79 17.08 7.24
C ALA A 553 -11.79 17.53 6.17
N LEU A 554 -12.17 16.58 5.31
CA LEU A 554 -13.24 16.81 4.34
C LEU A 554 -14.56 17.08 5.10
N GLY A 555 -15.28 18.12 4.70
CA GLY A 555 -16.52 18.56 5.35
C GLY A 555 -16.32 19.52 6.52
N ALA A 556 -15.07 19.85 6.89
CA ALA A 556 -14.76 20.77 7.97
C ALA A 556 -15.27 22.20 7.72
N THR A 557 -15.52 22.56 6.45
CA THR A 557 -16.09 23.87 6.08
C THR A 557 -17.62 23.84 5.92
N GLY A 558 -18.24 22.67 6.09
CA GLY A 558 -19.69 22.46 6.05
C GLY A 558 -20.11 21.44 4.99
N CYS A 559 -21.40 21.05 5.02
CA CYS A 559 -21.94 19.98 4.18
C CYS A 559 -21.76 20.21 2.66
N ILE A 560 -21.68 21.47 2.24
CA ILE A 560 -21.54 21.84 0.83
C ILE A 560 -20.19 21.45 0.23
N GLU A 561 -19.17 21.16 1.05
CA GLU A 561 -17.87 20.67 0.57
C GLU A 561 -18.01 19.33 -0.16
N CYS A 562 -19.00 18.51 0.23
CA CYS A 562 -19.26 17.21 -0.38
C CYS A 562 -20.56 17.17 -1.19
N HIS A 563 -21.61 17.89 -0.75
CA HIS A 563 -22.97 17.74 -1.29
C HIS A 563 -23.36 18.77 -2.36
N THR A 564 -22.42 19.57 -2.89
CA THR A 564 -22.69 20.39 -4.08
C THR A 564 -22.58 19.55 -5.35
N THR A 565 -23.19 20.04 -6.42
CA THR A 565 -23.20 19.37 -7.72
C THR A 565 -21.87 19.46 -8.49
N ASP A 566 -20.90 20.19 -7.94
CA ASP A 566 -19.54 20.38 -8.44
C ASP A 566 -18.49 19.84 -7.45
N SER A 567 -18.92 19.10 -6.43
CA SER A 567 -18.03 18.50 -5.44
C SER A 567 -17.18 17.40 -6.05
N ASN A 568 -15.87 17.51 -5.93
CA ASN A 568 -14.93 16.45 -6.33
C ASN A 568 -15.13 15.15 -5.55
N PHE A 569 -15.78 15.17 -4.38
CA PHE A 569 -16.03 13.94 -3.63
C PHE A 569 -16.96 12.97 -4.37
N PHE A 570 -17.99 13.47 -5.08
CA PHE A 570 -18.91 12.63 -5.87
C PHE A 570 -18.63 12.72 -7.38
N TYR A 571 -18.30 13.91 -7.88
CA TYR A 571 -18.19 14.20 -9.30
C TYR A 571 -16.73 14.33 -9.75
N GLY A 572 -15.76 14.08 -8.86
CA GLY A 572 -14.36 13.99 -9.24
C GLY A 572 -14.16 12.79 -10.16
N GLU A 573 -13.45 13.02 -11.27
CA GLU A 573 -13.14 11.99 -12.26
C GLU A 573 -11.89 11.20 -11.87
N VAL A 574 -11.96 9.88 -12.00
CA VAL A 574 -10.83 8.98 -11.88
C VAL A 574 -10.57 8.35 -13.25
N LYS A 575 -9.36 8.54 -13.78
CA LYS A 575 -8.92 7.91 -15.03
C LYS A 575 -8.03 6.72 -14.72
N ALA A 576 -8.23 5.63 -15.45
CA ALA A 576 -7.40 4.44 -15.30
C ALA A 576 -5.94 4.76 -15.67
N ALA A 577 -5.04 4.65 -14.69
CA ALA A 577 -3.64 5.02 -14.89
C ALA A 577 -2.87 3.91 -15.59
N ALA A 578 -2.77 4.00 -16.92
CA ALA A 578 -2.01 3.07 -17.75
C ALA A 578 -0.55 3.50 -17.93
N PRO A 579 0.39 2.57 -18.19
CA PRO A 579 1.78 2.90 -18.53
C PRO A 579 1.95 3.69 -19.84
N LEU A 580 1.00 3.58 -20.76
CA LEU A 580 0.97 4.31 -22.03
C LEU A 580 -0.28 5.18 -22.10
N GLU A 581 -0.10 6.48 -22.28
CA GLU A 581 -1.20 7.45 -22.41
C GLU A 581 -2.02 7.26 -23.70
N LEU A 582 -1.50 6.47 -24.64
CA LEU A 582 -2.15 6.11 -25.91
C LEU A 582 -3.32 5.12 -25.71
N VAL A 583 -3.36 4.42 -24.57
CA VAL A 583 -4.47 3.52 -24.25
C VAL A 583 -5.64 4.36 -23.74
N GLN A 584 -6.70 4.42 -24.54
CA GLN A 584 -7.89 5.20 -24.20
C GLN A 584 -8.55 4.68 -22.92
N THR A 585 -8.90 5.61 -22.05
CA THR A 585 -9.61 5.35 -20.79
C THR A 585 -10.80 6.28 -20.67
N ASP A 586 -11.90 5.71 -20.22
CA ASP A 586 -13.06 6.48 -19.84
C ASP A 586 -12.82 6.99 -18.42
N ALA A 587 -13.11 8.26 -18.18
CA ALA A 587 -13.14 8.80 -16.83
C ALA A 587 -14.37 8.22 -16.11
N ILE A 588 -14.18 7.76 -14.88
CA ILE A 588 -15.26 7.28 -14.03
C ILE A 588 -15.45 8.29 -12.90
N GLU A 589 -16.67 8.76 -12.71
CA GLU A 589 -16.97 9.65 -11.58
C GLU A 589 -16.96 8.88 -10.26
N MET A 590 -16.51 9.55 -9.19
CA MET A 590 -16.35 8.93 -7.88
C MET A 590 -17.65 8.32 -7.33
N HIS A 591 -18.80 8.90 -7.62
CA HIS A 591 -20.10 8.39 -7.18
C HIS A 591 -20.43 7.02 -7.78
N GLU A 592 -20.03 6.77 -9.03
CA GLU A 592 -20.19 5.47 -9.68
C GLU A 592 -19.30 4.41 -9.02
N LEU A 593 -18.06 4.78 -8.66
CA LEU A 593 -17.13 3.91 -7.92
C LEU A 593 -17.62 3.59 -6.51
N MET A 594 -18.32 4.52 -5.86
CA MET A 594 -18.98 4.30 -4.57
C MET A 594 -20.27 3.46 -4.67
N GLY A 595 -20.76 3.19 -5.88
CA GLY A 595 -22.04 2.53 -6.12
C GLY A 595 -23.25 3.38 -5.69
N GLU A 596 -23.11 4.71 -5.70
CA GLU A 596 -24.22 5.62 -5.48
C GLU A 596 -25.09 5.72 -6.74
N GLY A 597 -26.37 6.08 -6.56
CA GLY A 597 -27.32 6.22 -7.68
C GLY A 597 -26.85 7.21 -8.74
N THR A 598 -27.53 7.20 -9.91
CA THR A 598 -27.17 8.06 -11.05
C THR A 598 -27.00 9.53 -10.66
N GLU A 599 -26.19 10.26 -11.42
CA GLU A 599 -25.97 11.71 -11.26
C GLU A 599 -27.26 12.49 -10.95
N ASP A 600 -28.35 12.16 -11.64
CA ASP A 600 -29.69 12.72 -11.43
C ASP A 600 -30.28 12.41 -10.06
N TYR A 601 -30.15 11.18 -9.55
CA TYR A 601 -30.64 10.80 -8.23
C TYR A 601 -29.93 11.60 -7.14
N ILE A 602 -28.60 11.70 -7.21
CA ILE A 602 -27.79 12.46 -6.24
C ILE A 602 -28.12 13.96 -6.32
N LYS A 603 -28.24 14.52 -7.53
CA LYS A 603 -28.65 15.91 -7.75
C LYS A 603 -30.05 16.19 -7.21
N ILE A 604 -31.00 15.27 -7.41
CA ILE A 604 -32.37 15.38 -6.89
C ILE A 604 -32.36 15.32 -5.37
N THR A 605 -31.65 14.37 -4.75
CA THR A 605 -31.59 14.28 -3.27
C THR A 605 -30.92 15.52 -2.67
N ASN A 606 -29.81 15.99 -3.25
CA ASN A 606 -29.13 17.20 -2.80
C ASN A 606 -30.02 18.45 -3.01
N GLY A 607 -30.73 18.52 -4.13
CA GLY A 607 -31.70 19.57 -4.43
C GLY A 607 -32.87 19.58 -3.43
N VAL A 608 -33.47 18.42 -3.16
CA VAL A 608 -34.56 18.27 -2.19
C VAL A 608 -34.12 18.69 -0.80
N PHE A 609 -32.92 18.30 -0.34
CA PHE A 609 -32.36 18.76 0.93
C PHE A 609 -32.20 20.29 0.95
N LYS A 610 -31.68 20.89 -0.12
CA LYS A 610 -31.55 22.35 -0.23
C LYS A 610 -32.89 23.06 -0.14
N PHE A 611 -33.92 22.58 -0.85
CA PHE A 611 -35.27 23.14 -0.78
C PHE A 611 -35.94 22.91 0.57
N PHE A 612 -35.68 21.78 1.23
CA PHE A 612 -36.18 21.50 2.57
C PHE A 612 -35.57 22.45 3.61
N ILE A 613 -34.26 22.72 3.53
CA ILE A 613 -33.57 23.71 4.37
C ILE A 613 -34.15 25.10 4.13
N ILE A 614 -34.26 25.53 2.86
CA ILE A 614 -34.84 26.84 2.52
C ILE A 614 -36.27 26.95 3.04
N GLY A 615 -37.09 25.91 2.84
CA GLY A 615 -38.47 25.87 3.33
C GLY A 615 -38.56 25.98 4.85
N THR A 616 -37.67 25.29 5.56
CA THR A 616 -37.60 25.33 7.03
C THR A 616 -37.17 26.71 7.55
N VAL A 617 -36.17 27.33 6.91
CA VAL A 617 -35.71 28.69 7.23
C VAL A 617 -36.82 29.71 6.96
N VAL A 618 -37.52 29.61 5.83
CA VAL A 618 -38.66 30.49 5.51
C VAL A 618 -39.78 30.30 6.53
N ALA A 619 -40.11 29.07 6.92
CA ALA A 619 -41.12 28.80 7.94
C ALA A 619 -40.72 29.40 9.31
N LEU A 620 -39.45 29.27 9.70
CA LEU A 620 -38.89 29.90 10.92
C LEU A 620 -38.98 31.42 10.86
N LEU A 621 -38.59 32.04 9.74
CA LEU A 621 -38.69 33.49 9.57
C LEU A 621 -40.13 33.99 9.61
N LEU A 622 -41.07 33.25 9.01
CA LEU A 622 -42.50 33.55 9.09
C LEU A 622 -43.03 33.40 10.52
N HIS A 623 -42.58 32.39 11.26
CA HIS A 623 -42.94 32.22 12.66
C HIS A 623 -42.41 33.37 13.52
N MET A 624 -41.13 33.74 13.37
CA MET A 624 -40.53 34.88 14.08
C MET A 624 -41.21 36.21 13.72
N ALA A 625 -41.58 36.42 12.45
CA ALA A 625 -42.33 37.60 12.03
C ALA A 625 -43.75 37.61 12.64
N GLY A 626 -44.40 36.45 12.71
CA GLY A 626 -45.70 36.27 13.38
C GLY A 626 -45.62 36.62 14.86
N ASP A 627 -44.61 36.14 15.58
CA ASP A 627 -44.39 36.43 16.99
C ASP A 627 -44.08 37.91 17.22
N PHE A 628 -43.26 38.52 16.35
CA PHE A 628 -42.99 39.95 16.40
C PHE A 628 -44.26 40.80 16.20
N LEU A 629 -45.09 40.45 15.22
CA LEU A 629 -46.36 41.13 14.96
C LEU A 629 -47.35 40.93 16.12
N SER A 630 -47.42 39.72 16.67
CA SER A 630 -48.26 39.42 17.85
C SER A 630 -47.84 40.26 19.06
N ASN A 631 -46.54 40.37 19.33
CA ASN A 631 -46.00 41.21 20.40
C ASN A 631 -46.24 42.72 20.17
N GLN A 632 -46.23 43.19 18.92
CA GLN A 632 -46.58 44.59 18.59
C GLN A 632 -48.07 44.88 18.83
N VAL A 633 -48.96 43.93 18.52
CA VAL A 633 -50.40 44.04 18.79
C VAL A 633 -50.70 44.05 20.29
N LEU A 634 -49.99 43.20 21.07
CA LEU A 634 -50.11 43.20 22.53
C LEU A 634 -49.60 44.49 23.17
N LYS A 635 -48.51 45.08 22.66
CA LYS A 635 -48.05 46.41 23.09
C LYS A 635 -49.07 47.52 22.81
N ARG A 636 -49.66 47.55 21.60
CA ARG A 636 -50.69 48.55 21.27
C ARG A 636 -51.96 48.43 22.11
N LYS A 637 -52.36 47.21 22.50
CA LYS A 637 -53.49 47.01 23.42
C LYS A 637 -53.20 47.46 24.86
N GLY A 638 -51.93 47.47 25.27
CA GLY A 638 -51.54 48.01 26.58
C GLY A 638 -51.50 49.54 26.62
N ASP A 639 -51.30 50.20 25.47
CA ASP A 639 -51.26 51.67 25.38
C ASP A 639 -52.66 52.31 25.20
N ASP A 640 -53.71 51.51 24.95
CA ASP A 640 -55.12 51.94 24.86
C ASP A 640 -55.88 51.79 26.22
N GLU A 641 -55.19 51.39 27.30
CA GLU A 641 -55.75 51.27 28.67
C GLU A 641 -55.31 52.41 29.63
N ASP A 642 -54.74 53.51 29.13
CA ASP A 642 -54.48 54.75 29.88
C ASP A 642 -55.53 55.86 29.64
#